data_AF-A0A7Y5USQ3-F1
#
_entry.id   AF-A0A7Y5USQ3-F1
#
_cell.length_a   1.000
_cell.length_b   1.000
_cell.length_c   1.000
_cell.angle_alpha   90.00
_cell.angle_beta   90.00
_cell.angle_gamma   90.00
#
_symmetry.space_group_name_H-M   'P 1'
#
loop_
_entity.id
_entity.type
_entity.pdbx_description
1 polymer ?
#
loop_
_entity_poly.entity_id
_entity_poly.type
_entity_poly.pdbx_seq_one_letter_code
_entity_poly.pdbx_strand_id
1 'polypeptide(L)'
;LHAWLAGAAIVVAREIRGRMRWWDAALALPWANPRHSSAWSLGNGELAILLALGSTTLMYLFGCGPRACLRSLVRSLRTTDSRRAALAVVLGVLLWVRHVGPAWIPPDIGLDPSWEYAYSHFATHGLQAGVDYVYTYGPLSHFPIGAFDPDLDWTRRVLWEGLVELGGALLVALALVRVGTWLEGTLVALLALFLGLQTDSWGSLVCIAAAVVGIRNAHSGWLRALCLTLLATLSLTKFTLLPQAWLAALAICATPLATRSWWSAAVRTLFFAGAVACLWSLAGQSLLHLPRYVASGLEVAAGYSGAMSRLESHPDFAGFGLGALAALGLVVVLRTRPGPFANEARASALVALAICAASYKSNVVRHGFVGSFGLVVLVAPFLLPDLREPELSLERVRGLWRRARVLRAVAAVAILAVVWPKGEPLAAVATRANSDFRRSVEWLANGEQVRERLELELDHVRSRFDLPKVRALVGERSIDLLGDEQGLLVLNRLEWRPRPMFQAYSAHSGALRERNAEFLRGFDAPDFLLQRLTAIDSRYAPCTDTEAFVELLVNYSPRFAERSFLLWERKPASERRALARKDLLERDLAFGEWLDLTEWHGQDLGFSVQVNASLQGRARAVLAAAAPVQLELHLDDGRVHSFRMFPSLLEHELPLSPTFVGQQEVIEWALGNPVRPKALRVVAAPDYAGDFAPTARVRLTRLEGLPSRAFAGEPDELRWSMFTERPTSVRASPHLRRERFGERETLVVYAPSELRFRVEPGRYRLRALVGVGEWSWKSSERTDGFSVEARFTGRDEPLWQHNFDPAQREEDRTPRVVQAVFRAREAGEVVLSTSPGPRGDITGDAVWWTAVELVPLEARER
;
A
#
# COMPACT_ATOMS: atom_id res chain seq x y z
N LEU A 1 -4.95 -10.13 -39.04
CA LEU A 1 -3.62 -9.68 -38.56
C LEU A 1 -2.90 -10.73 -37.72
N HIS A 2 -3.48 -11.23 -36.61
CA HIS A 2 -2.85 -12.25 -35.74
C HIS A 2 -2.42 -13.54 -36.45
N ALA A 3 -3.27 -14.10 -37.34
CA ALA A 3 -2.90 -15.25 -38.18
C ALA A 3 -1.78 -14.91 -39.19
N TRP A 4 -1.72 -13.66 -39.66
CA TRP A 4 -0.66 -13.16 -40.54
C TRP A 4 0.67 -12.96 -39.79
N LEU A 5 0.63 -12.51 -38.53
CA LEU A 5 1.80 -12.36 -37.66
C LEU A 5 2.34 -13.70 -37.16
N ALA A 6 1.47 -14.66 -36.84
CA ALA A 6 1.84 -16.04 -36.61
C ALA A 6 2.49 -16.65 -37.87
N GLY A 7 1.88 -16.38 -39.04
CA GLY A 7 2.46 -16.73 -40.35
C GLY A 7 3.83 -16.08 -40.58
N ALA A 8 4.00 -14.80 -40.27
CA ALA A 8 5.26 -14.07 -40.44
C ALA A 8 6.35 -14.56 -39.48
N ALA A 9 6.02 -14.80 -38.21
CA ALA A 9 6.97 -15.37 -37.24
C ALA A 9 7.41 -16.79 -37.64
N ILE A 10 6.49 -17.58 -38.19
CA ILE A 10 6.76 -18.90 -38.76
C ILE A 10 7.63 -18.80 -40.02
N VAL A 11 7.36 -17.83 -40.91
CA VAL A 11 8.13 -17.59 -42.15
C VAL A 11 9.54 -17.09 -41.83
N VAL A 12 9.69 -16.15 -40.89
CA VAL A 12 11.00 -15.67 -40.42
C VAL A 12 11.77 -16.78 -39.70
N ALA A 13 11.11 -17.58 -38.85
CA ALA A 13 11.73 -18.75 -38.23
C ALA A 13 12.15 -19.82 -39.26
N ARG A 14 11.39 -19.97 -40.35
CA ARG A 14 11.68 -20.87 -41.46
C ARG A 14 12.83 -20.37 -42.34
N GLU A 15 12.87 -19.09 -42.69
CA GLU A 15 13.97 -18.46 -43.44
C GLU A 15 15.30 -18.55 -42.68
N ILE A 16 15.29 -18.31 -41.37
CA ILE A 16 16.50 -18.38 -40.53
C ILE A 16 16.99 -19.83 -40.33
N ARG A 17 16.11 -20.84 -40.39
CA ARG A 17 16.45 -22.24 -40.02
C ARG A 17 16.39 -23.24 -41.18
N GLY A 18 15.88 -22.85 -42.34
CA GLY A 18 15.70 -23.68 -43.54
C GLY A 18 14.65 -24.80 -43.46
N ARG A 19 14.07 -25.11 -42.29
CA ARG A 19 13.04 -26.17 -42.10
C ARG A 19 12.08 -25.84 -40.95
N MET A 20 10.81 -26.16 -41.14
CA MET A 20 9.72 -25.97 -40.15
C MET A 20 9.70 -27.12 -39.12
N ARG A 21 9.48 -26.84 -37.83
CA ARG A 21 9.39 -27.87 -36.76
C ARG A 21 8.14 -27.68 -35.89
N TRP A 22 7.75 -28.72 -35.16
CA TRP A 22 6.49 -28.75 -34.39
C TRP A 22 6.39 -27.69 -33.28
N TRP A 23 7.50 -27.25 -32.68
CA TRP A 23 7.49 -26.15 -31.70
C TRP A 23 7.32 -24.75 -32.31
N ASP A 24 7.52 -24.60 -33.63
CA ASP A 24 7.21 -23.33 -34.31
C ASP A 24 5.69 -23.11 -34.34
N ALA A 25 4.90 -24.19 -34.31
CA ALA A 25 3.46 -24.14 -34.07
C ALA A 25 3.11 -23.89 -32.60
N ALA A 26 3.90 -24.41 -31.64
CA ALA A 26 3.71 -24.15 -30.20
C ALA A 26 3.95 -22.68 -29.82
N LEU A 27 4.91 -22.00 -30.46
CA LEU A 27 5.13 -20.56 -30.29
C LEU A 27 4.01 -19.70 -30.92
N ALA A 28 3.26 -20.26 -31.87
CA ALA A 28 2.13 -19.61 -32.54
C ALA A 28 0.78 -19.87 -31.84
N LEU A 29 0.68 -20.89 -30.98
CA LEU A 29 -0.54 -21.34 -30.30
C LEU A 29 -1.20 -20.27 -29.40
N PRO A 30 -0.47 -19.47 -28.62
CA PRO A 30 -1.05 -18.37 -27.85
C PRO A 30 -1.72 -17.30 -28.74
N TRP A 31 -1.29 -17.19 -30.00
CA TRP A 31 -1.71 -16.17 -30.96
C TRP A 31 -2.86 -16.62 -31.87
N ALA A 32 -3.28 -17.89 -31.77
CA ALA A 32 -4.26 -18.52 -32.66
C ALA A 32 -5.65 -18.73 -32.05
N ASN A 33 -5.87 -18.41 -30.77
CA ASN A 33 -7.17 -18.59 -30.11
C ASN A 33 -8.08 -17.36 -30.30
N PRO A 34 -9.22 -17.48 -31.02
CA PRO A 34 -10.12 -16.36 -31.29
C PRO A 34 -10.82 -15.79 -30.05
N ARG A 35 -10.94 -16.56 -28.96
CA ARG A 35 -11.55 -16.07 -27.71
C ARG A 35 -10.69 -15.06 -26.95
N HIS A 36 -9.45 -14.82 -27.38
CA HIS A 36 -8.51 -13.90 -26.74
C HIS A 36 -8.27 -12.60 -27.53
N SER A 37 -8.88 -12.42 -28.71
CA SER A 37 -8.61 -11.24 -29.55
C SER A 37 -9.21 -9.93 -29.02
N SER A 38 -10.20 -9.98 -28.12
CA SER A 38 -10.78 -8.80 -27.48
C SER A 38 -9.89 -8.22 -26.37
N ALA A 39 -8.98 -9.01 -25.79
CA ALA A 39 -8.05 -8.55 -24.75
C ALA A 39 -6.82 -7.81 -25.30
N TRP A 40 -6.60 -7.85 -26.63
CA TRP A 40 -5.43 -7.27 -27.30
C TRP A 40 -5.80 -6.09 -28.20
N SER A 41 -7.02 -5.55 -28.09
CA SER A 41 -7.43 -4.37 -28.85
C SER A 41 -6.95 -3.09 -28.15
N LEU A 42 -5.71 -2.66 -28.43
CA LEU A 42 -5.23 -1.28 -28.31
C LEU A 42 -3.92 -1.16 -29.10
N GLY A 43 -3.75 -0.08 -29.86
CA GLY A 43 -2.79 0.07 -30.98
C GLY A 43 -1.28 -0.09 -30.71
N ASN A 44 -0.86 -0.47 -29.50
CA ASN A 44 0.55 -0.68 -29.12
C ASN A 44 1.04 -2.12 -29.37
N GLY A 45 0.15 -3.07 -29.70
CA GLY A 45 0.50 -4.48 -29.88
C GLY A 45 1.49 -4.76 -31.02
N GLU A 46 1.36 -4.07 -32.16
CA GLU A 46 2.25 -4.28 -33.32
C GLU A 46 3.69 -3.83 -33.03
N LEU A 47 3.86 -2.71 -32.32
CA LEU A 47 5.18 -2.21 -31.90
C LEU A 47 5.82 -3.13 -30.86
N ALA A 48 5.04 -3.63 -29.89
CA ALA A 48 5.53 -4.60 -28.91
C ALA A 48 6.04 -5.88 -29.60
N ILE A 49 5.31 -6.36 -30.61
CA ILE A 49 5.68 -7.53 -31.41
C ILE A 49 6.96 -7.25 -32.21
N LEU A 50 7.11 -6.07 -32.83
CA LEU A 50 8.34 -5.69 -33.55
C LEU A 50 9.55 -5.60 -32.61
N LEU A 51 9.38 -5.05 -31.40
CA LEU A 51 10.44 -4.97 -30.38
C LEU A 51 10.83 -6.36 -29.84
N ALA A 52 9.84 -7.24 -29.61
CA ALA A 52 10.06 -8.63 -29.21
C ALA A 52 10.77 -9.42 -30.32
N LEU A 53 10.33 -9.29 -31.56
CA LEU A 53 10.94 -9.95 -32.72
C LEU A 53 12.35 -9.41 -32.98
N GLY A 54 12.58 -8.11 -32.90
CA GLY A 54 13.90 -7.49 -33.06
C GLY A 54 14.89 -7.95 -31.98
N SER A 55 14.48 -7.89 -30.71
CA SER A 55 15.30 -8.34 -29.57
C SER A 55 15.60 -9.84 -29.62
N THR A 56 14.61 -10.66 -29.97
CA THR A 56 14.76 -12.11 -30.16
C THR A 56 15.65 -12.42 -31.36
N THR A 57 15.49 -11.74 -32.49
CA THR A 57 16.29 -11.94 -33.70
C THR A 57 17.76 -11.59 -33.46
N LEU A 58 18.04 -10.46 -32.78
CA LEU A 58 19.38 -10.11 -32.33
C LEU A 58 19.99 -11.23 -31.47
N MET A 59 19.24 -11.79 -30.53
CA MET A 59 19.71 -12.91 -29.73
C MET A 59 19.98 -14.20 -30.52
N TYR A 60 19.13 -14.52 -31.50
CA TYR A 60 19.29 -15.70 -32.35
C TYR A 60 20.51 -15.60 -33.26
N LEU A 61 20.71 -14.43 -33.88
CA LEU A 61 21.85 -14.15 -34.77
C LEU A 61 23.20 -14.31 -34.05
N PHE A 62 23.25 -14.12 -32.73
CA PHE A 62 24.48 -14.21 -31.92
C PHE A 62 24.55 -15.46 -31.03
N GLY A 63 23.84 -16.54 -31.40
CA GLY A 63 24.08 -17.88 -30.86
C GLY A 63 23.24 -18.28 -29.63
N CYS A 64 22.10 -17.63 -29.40
CA CYS A 64 21.20 -17.94 -28.27
C CYS A 64 19.91 -18.69 -28.65
N GLY A 65 19.84 -19.29 -29.86
CA GLY A 65 18.67 -20.07 -30.27
C GLY A 65 18.41 -21.32 -29.39
N PRO A 66 17.22 -21.94 -29.41
CA PRO A 66 16.80 -23.02 -28.51
C PRO A 66 17.72 -24.24 -28.55
N ARG A 67 18.40 -24.50 -29.66
CA ARG A 67 19.44 -25.54 -29.76
C ARG A 67 20.74 -25.18 -29.04
N ALA A 68 21.13 -23.91 -29.01
CA ALA A 68 22.27 -23.41 -28.25
C ALA A 68 21.89 -23.22 -26.78
N CYS A 69 20.63 -22.86 -26.49
CA CYS A 69 20.01 -22.85 -25.18
C CYS A 69 20.02 -24.24 -24.56
N LEU A 70 19.50 -25.26 -25.26
CA LEU A 70 19.51 -26.65 -24.82
C LEU A 70 20.94 -27.19 -24.69
N ARG A 71 21.84 -26.91 -25.64
CA ARG A 71 23.26 -27.31 -25.54
C ARG A 71 24.01 -26.60 -24.41
N SER A 72 23.68 -25.35 -24.11
CA SER A 72 24.26 -24.57 -23.03
C SER A 72 23.70 -24.96 -21.67
N LEU A 73 22.40 -25.24 -21.58
CA LEU A 73 21.76 -25.87 -20.42
C LEU A 73 22.41 -27.22 -20.14
N VAL A 74 22.50 -28.10 -21.15
CA VAL A 74 23.18 -29.41 -21.03
C VAL A 74 24.66 -29.25 -20.68
N ARG A 75 25.40 -28.27 -21.25
CA ARG A 75 26.79 -27.99 -20.85
C ARG A 75 26.92 -27.46 -19.43
N SER A 76 26.05 -26.54 -19.02
CA SER A 76 26.06 -25.96 -17.66
C SER A 76 25.68 -27.02 -16.61
N LEU A 77 24.73 -27.90 -16.95
CA LEU A 77 24.37 -29.09 -16.16
C LEU A 77 25.49 -30.14 -16.16
N ARG A 78 26.31 -30.25 -17.21
CA ARG A 78 27.49 -31.13 -17.26
C ARG A 78 28.71 -30.59 -16.51
N THR A 79 28.85 -29.27 -16.38
CA THR A 79 29.91 -28.63 -15.58
C THR A 79 29.55 -28.53 -14.09
N THR A 80 28.30 -28.81 -13.75
CA THR A 80 27.79 -28.86 -12.38
C THR A 80 27.64 -30.34 -12.02
N ASP A 81 28.01 -30.73 -10.80
CA ASP A 81 27.74 -32.10 -10.33
C ASP A 81 26.26 -32.43 -10.55
N SER A 82 25.94 -33.53 -11.25
CA SER A 82 24.57 -33.95 -11.58
C SER A 82 23.63 -33.94 -10.36
N ARG A 83 24.18 -34.23 -9.17
CA ARG A 83 23.47 -34.17 -7.89
C ARG A 83 23.08 -32.74 -7.49
N ARG A 84 23.98 -31.78 -7.71
CA ARG A 84 23.74 -30.36 -7.47
C ARG A 84 22.69 -29.81 -8.44
N ALA A 85 22.75 -30.17 -9.71
CA ALA A 85 21.73 -29.77 -10.67
C ALA A 85 20.32 -30.25 -10.28
N ALA A 86 20.18 -31.52 -9.89
CA ALA A 86 18.92 -32.07 -9.40
C ALA A 86 18.44 -31.34 -8.13
N LEU A 87 19.35 -31.07 -7.19
CA LEU A 87 19.05 -30.31 -5.98
C LEU A 87 18.55 -28.88 -6.28
N ALA A 88 19.13 -28.20 -7.27
CA ALA A 88 18.71 -26.86 -7.67
C ALA A 88 17.28 -26.85 -8.24
N VAL A 89 16.91 -27.88 -9.01
CA VAL A 89 15.55 -28.03 -9.53
C VAL A 89 14.57 -28.31 -8.39
N VAL A 90 14.87 -29.26 -7.51
CA VAL A 90 14.00 -29.58 -6.36
C VAL A 90 13.81 -28.36 -5.46
N LEU A 91 14.90 -27.67 -5.11
CA LEU A 91 14.84 -26.45 -4.32
C LEU A 91 14.07 -25.34 -5.04
N GLY A 92 14.27 -25.17 -6.34
CA GLY A 92 13.55 -24.18 -7.14
C GLY A 92 12.05 -24.45 -7.18
N VAL A 93 11.64 -25.71 -7.31
CA VAL A 93 10.22 -26.10 -7.24
C VAL A 93 9.65 -25.85 -5.84
N LEU A 94 10.39 -26.18 -4.77
CA LEU A 94 9.93 -25.91 -3.40
C LEU A 94 9.78 -24.40 -3.12
N LEU A 95 10.72 -23.59 -3.59
CA LEU A 95 10.65 -22.13 -3.50
C LEU A 95 9.50 -21.58 -4.34
N TRP A 96 9.27 -22.12 -5.54
CA TRP A 96 8.14 -21.74 -6.38
C TRP A 96 6.80 -22.07 -5.72
N VAL A 97 6.61 -23.31 -5.26
CA VAL A 97 5.41 -23.72 -4.51
C VAL A 97 5.21 -22.86 -3.26
N ARG A 98 6.27 -22.36 -2.62
CA ARG A 98 6.16 -21.47 -1.47
C ARG A 98 5.57 -20.09 -1.81
N HIS A 99 5.71 -19.63 -3.05
CA HIS A 99 5.32 -18.27 -3.48
C HIS A 99 4.07 -18.24 -4.36
N VAL A 100 3.73 -19.36 -5.01
CA VAL A 100 2.55 -19.47 -5.87
C VAL A 100 1.25 -19.41 -5.08
N GLY A 101 0.26 -18.72 -5.64
CA GLY A 101 -1.10 -18.70 -5.13
C GLY A 101 -1.80 -17.39 -5.47
N PRO A 102 -3.14 -17.35 -5.37
CA PRO A 102 -3.90 -16.12 -5.45
C PRO A 102 -3.42 -15.15 -4.37
N ALA A 103 -3.82 -13.88 -4.48
CA ALA A 103 -3.67 -12.97 -3.37
C ALA A 103 -4.58 -13.54 -2.27
N TRP A 104 -4.01 -14.23 -1.30
CA TRP A 104 -4.74 -14.85 -0.20
C TRP A 104 -5.24 -13.80 0.82
N ILE A 105 -5.30 -12.54 0.39
CA ILE A 105 -5.80 -11.41 1.15
C ILE A 105 -7.32 -11.44 0.98
N PRO A 106 -8.09 -11.55 2.08
CA PRO A 106 -9.52 -11.47 2.00
C PRO A 106 -9.94 -10.17 1.30
N PRO A 107 -10.85 -10.22 0.31
CA PRO A 107 -11.48 -9.04 -0.25
C PRO A 107 -11.97 -8.10 0.86
N ASP A 108 -11.56 -6.83 0.83
CA ASP A 108 -12.01 -5.79 1.77
C ASP A 108 -11.79 -4.39 1.14
N ILE A 109 -12.18 -3.32 1.82
CA ILE A 109 -12.02 -1.92 1.40
C ILE A 109 -11.05 -1.14 2.30
N GLY A 110 -10.29 -1.85 3.15
CA GLY A 110 -9.25 -1.23 3.95
C GLY A 110 -8.19 -0.52 3.11
N LEU A 111 -7.26 0.17 3.78
CA LEU A 111 -6.14 0.89 3.15
C LEU A 111 -5.43 0.04 2.10
N ASP A 112 -5.00 -1.17 2.48
CA ASP A 112 -4.22 -2.05 1.61
C ASP A 112 -5.05 -2.69 0.49
N PRO A 113 -6.16 -3.39 0.79
CA PRO A 113 -7.03 -3.96 -0.25
C PRO A 113 -7.48 -2.95 -1.31
N SER A 114 -7.68 -1.69 -0.95
CA SER A 114 -8.17 -0.66 -1.88
C SER A 114 -7.17 -0.30 -2.98
N TRP A 115 -5.89 -0.13 -2.67
CA TRP A 115 -4.90 0.08 -3.73
C TRP A 115 -4.57 -1.22 -4.49
N GLU A 116 -4.79 -2.39 -3.89
CA GLU A 116 -4.69 -3.69 -4.60
C GLU A 116 -5.79 -3.83 -5.67
N TYR A 117 -7.03 -3.48 -5.34
CA TYR A 117 -8.14 -3.40 -6.31
C TYR A 117 -7.87 -2.38 -7.42
N ALA A 118 -7.24 -1.25 -7.06
CA ALA A 118 -6.90 -0.22 -8.02
C ALA A 118 -6.04 -0.75 -9.18
N TYR A 119 -5.04 -1.59 -8.88
CA TYR A 119 -4.16 -2.12 -9.93
C TYR A 119 -4.84 -3.10 -10.87
N SER A 120 -5.75 -3.93 -10.36
CA SER A 120 -6.59 -4.79 -11.22
C SER A 120 -7.50 -3.94 -12.12
N HIS A 121 -8.07 -2.85 -11.59
CA HIS A 121 -8.86 -1.91 -12.37
C HIS A 121 -8.03 -1.18 -13.44
N PHE A 122 -6.83 -0.69 -13.10
CA PHE A 122 -5.95 0.02 -14.03
C PHE A 122 -5.55 -0.87 -15.22
N ALA A 123 -5.26 -2.14 -14.96
CA ALA A 123 -4.90 -3.11 -15.98
C ALA A 123 -6.07 -3.43 -16.93
N THR A 124 -7.29 -3.55 -16.41
CA THR A 124 -8.49 -3.87 -17.20
C THR A 124 -9.04 -2.68 -17.98
N HIS A 125 -8.81 -1.45 -17.52
CA HIS A 125 -9.32 -0.21 -18.15
C HIS A 125 -8.24 0.55 -18.96
N GLY A 126 -7.02 0.01 -19.05
CA GLY A 126 -5.96 0.56 -19.90
C GLY A 126 -5.36 1.88 -19.40
N LEU A 127 -5.43 2.16 -18.09
CA LEU A 127 -4.89 3.40 -17.51
C LEU A 127 -3.37 3.46 -17.62
N GLN A 128 -2.86 4.67 -17.82
CA GLN A 128 -1.47 4.94 -18.12
C GLN A 128 -0.65 5.29 -16.87
N ALA A 129 0.30 4.42 -16.54
CA ALA A 129 1.23 4.58 -15.43
C ALA A 129 2.06 5.86 -15.56
N GLY A 130 2.08 6.66 -14.49
CA GLY A 130 2.78 7.95 -14.47
C GLY A 130 1.99 9.09 -15.12
N VAL A 131 0.83 8.83 -15.73
CA VAL A 131 -0.09 9.84 -16.33
C VAL A 131 -1.42 9.83 -15.57
N ASP A 132 -2.19 8.77 -15.74
CA ASP A 132 -3.54 8.60 -15.17
C ASP A 132 -3.47 8.18 -13.70
N TYR A 133 -2.43 7.44 -13.33
CA TYR A 133 -2.13 7.12 -11.93
C TYR A 133 -0.64 7.23 -11.61
N VAL A 134 -0.33 7.59 -10.37
CA VAL A 134 1.00 7.71 -9.79
C VAL A 134 0.96 7.07 -8.41
N TYR A 135 1.77 6.04 -8.21
CA TYR A 135 1.89 5.36 -6.92
C TYR A 135 3.19 4.57 -6.86
N THR A 136 3.44 3.87 -5.75
CA THR A 136 4.71 3.16 -5.51
C THR A 136 4.92 1.93 -6.41
N TYR A 137 3.89 1.47 -7.13
CA TYR A 137 3.96 0.34 -8.04
C TYR A 137 3.73 0.71 -9.52
N GLY A 138 4.27 -0.12 -10.41
CA GLY A 138 4.21 0.02 -11.85
C GLY A 138 3.07 -0.79 -12.50
N PRO A 139 3.01 -0.81 -13.84
CA PRO A 139 1.91 -1.43 -14.59
C PRO A 139 1.83 -2.96 -14.48
N LEU A 140 2.92 -3.65 -14.13
CA LEU A 140 2.93 -5.12 -13.95
C LEU A 140 2.56 -5.55 -12.51
N SER A 141 2.14 -4.62 -11.66
CA SER A 141 1.93 -4.90 -10.24
C SER A 141 0.61 -5.62 -9.93
N HIS A 142 -0.39 -5.55 -10.81
CA HIS A 142 -1.63 -6.33 -10.68
C HIS A 142 -1.35 -7.85 -10.58
N PHE A 143 -0.19 -8.33 -11.02
CA PHE A 143 0.22 -9.72 -10.84
C PHE A 143 0.59 -10.07 -9.39
N PRO A 144 1.64 -9.49 -8.78
CA PRO A 144 2.05 -9.86 -7.43
C PRO A 144 1.15 -9.34 -6.30
N ILE A 145 0.43 -8.23 -6.52
CA ILE A 145 -0.32 -7.53 -5.47
C ILE A 145 -1.77 -7.21 -5.86
N GLY A 146 -2.20 -7.47 -7.10
CA GLY A 146 -3.58 -7.18 -7.49
C GLY A 146 -4.56 -8.03 -6.69
N ALA A 147 -5.66 -7.41 -6.29
CA ALA A 147 -6.79 -8.11 -5.70
C ALA A 147 -7.33 -9.16 -6.69
N PHE A 148 -7.95 -10.22 -6.17
CA PHE A 148 -8.51 -11.27 -7.00
C PHE A 148 -9.53 -10.72 -8.01
N ASP A 149 -9.26 -10.96 -9.29
CA ASP A 149 -10.11 -10.59 -10.42
C ASP A 149 -10.27 -11.83 -11.32
N PRO A 150 -11.50 -12.35 -11.51
CA PRO A 150 -11.76 -13.54 -12.33
C PRO A 150 -11.26 -13.43 -13.79
N ASP A 151 -11.19 -12.21 -14.34
CA ASP A 151 -10.78 -11.96 -15.72
C ASP A 151 -9.25 -11.97 -15.88
N LEU A 152 -8.52 -11.65 -14.80
CA LEU A 152 -7.05 -11.63 -14.76
C LEU A 152 -6.42 -12.90 -14.14
N ASP A 153 -7.21 -13.78 -13.54
CA ASP A 153 -6.73 -14.99 -12.87
C ASP A 153 -5.83 -15.85 -13.78
N TRP A 154 -6.21 -16.05 -15.05
CA TRP A 154 -5.44 -16.89 -15.96
C TRP A 154 -4.08 -16.28 -16.34
N THR A 155 -4.01 -14.96 -16.56
CA THR A 155 -2.73 -14.30 -16.89
C THR A 155 -1.80 -14.38 -15.71
N ARG A 156 -2.32 -14.21 -14.49
CA ARG A 156 -1.56 -14.39 -13.25
C ARG A 156 -1.00 -15.80 -13.13
N ARG A 157 -1.83 -16.84 -13.25
CA ARG A 157 -1.40 -18.24 -13.15
C ARG A 157 -0.33 -18.60 -14.18
N VAL A 158 -0.54 -18.22 -15.44
CA VAL A 158 0.35 -18.66 -16.53
C VAL A 158 1.60 -17.78 -16.63
N LEU A 159 1.44 -16.46 -16.68
CA LEU A 159 2.54 -15.54 -16.94
C LEU A 159 3.34 -15.23 -15.68
N TRP A 160 2.66 -14.90 -14.59
CA TRP A 160 3.35 -14.53 -13.36
C TRP A 160 3.83 -15.75 -12.59
N GLU A 161 2.92 -16.59 -12.12
CA GLU A 161 3.24 -17.77 -11.32
C GLU A 161 4.06 -18.78 -12.16
N GLY A 162 3.59 -19.12 -13.36
CA GLY A 162 4.22 -20.12 -14.22
C GLY A 162 5.57 -19.73 -14.86
N LEU A 163 5.76 -18.46 -15.23
CA LEU A 163 6.99 -18.02 -15.92
C LEU A 163 7.90 -17.16 -15.04
N VAL A 164 7.37 -16.10 -14.43
CA VAL A 164 8.19 -15.13 -13.67
C VAL A 164 8.62 -15.70 -12.33
N GLU A 165 7.69 -16.22 -11.52
CA GLU A 165 8.00 -16.76 -10.21
C GLU A 165 8.79 -18.05 -10.30
N LEU A 166 8.41 -18.98 -11.18
CA LEU A 166 9.19 -20.19 -11.42
C LEU A 166 10.60 -19.87 -11.92
N GLY A 167 10.71 -18.94 -12.88
CA GLY A 167 12.00 -18.48 -13.40
C GLY A 167 12.88 -17.86 -12.32
N GLY A 168 12.30 -16.98 -11.49
CA GLY A 168 12.96 -16.39 -10.32
C GLY A 168 13.38 -17.44 -9.30
N ALA A 169 12.52 -18.41 -8.99
CA ALA A 169 12.78 -19.46 -8.01
C ALA A 169 13.90 -20.41 -8.46
N LEU A 170 13.87 -20.84 -9.71
CA LEU A 170 14.95 -21.62 -10.32
C LEU A 170 16.26 -20.84 -10.35
N LEU A 171 16.21 -19.53 -10.59
CA LEU A 171 17.40 -18.68 -10.60
C LEU A 171 18.03 -18.52 -9.23
N VAL A 172 17.20 -18.28 -8.20
CA VAL A 172 17.62 -18.24 -6.80
C VAL A 172 18.20 -19.60 -6.40
N ALA A 173 17.51 -20.70 -6.68
CA ALA A 173 18.00 -22.05 -6.38
C ALA A 173 19.32 -22.38 -7.09
N LEU A 174 19.46 -21.95 -8.36
CA LEU A 174 20.69 -22.10 -9.13
C LEU A 174 21.84 -21.28 -8.55
N ALA A 175 21.55 -20.08 -8.02
CA ALA A 175 22.54 -19.28 -7.30
C ALA A 175 22.94 -19.96 -5.99
N LEU A 176 21.98 -20.49 -5.23
CA LEU A 176 22.17 -21.17 -3.94
C LEU A 176 22.99 -22.46 -4.04
N VAL A 177 22.77 -23.28 -5.07
CA VAL A 177 23.53 -24.53 -5.22
C VAL A 177 24.98 -24.30 -5.64
N ARG A 178 25.31 -23.08 -6.07
CA ARG A 178 26.68 -22.65 -6.37
C ARG A 178 27.39 -22.03 -5.15
N VAL A 179 26.73 -21.99 -3.99
CA VAL A 179 27.26 -21.50 -2.72
C VAL A 179 28.13 -22.56 -2.04
N GLY A 180 29.22 -22.11 -1.41
CA GLY A 180 30.26 -22.84 -0.69
C GLY A 180 30.00 -24.31 -0.37
N THR A 181 29.68 -24.59 0.89
CA THR A 181 29.47 -25.95 1.42
C THR A 181 28.00 -26.37 1.40
N TRP A 182 27.74 -27.69 1.43
CA TRP A 182 26.37 -28.22 1.49
C TRP A 182 25.60 -27.71 2.73
N LEU A 183 26.28 -27.50 3.86
CA LEU A 183 25.69 -26.99 5.10
C LEU A 183 25.18 -25.55 4.93
N GLU A 184 25.98 -24.68 4.30
CA GLU A 184 25.58 -23.29 4.01
C GLU A 184 24.43 -23.24 3.00
N GLY A 185 24.49 -24.06 1.95
CA GLY A 185 23.41 -24.18 0.97
C GLY A 185 22.10 -24.66 1.60
N THR A 186 22.16 -25.66 2.48
CA THR A 186 21.00 -26.16 3.22
C THR A 186 20.46 -25.12 4.18
N LEU A 187 21.31 -24.44 4.95
CA LEU A 187 20.87 -23.40 5.89
C LEU A 187 20.13 -22.29 5.13
N VAL A 188 20.69 -21.78 4.04
CA VAL A 188 20.06 -20.71 3.26
C VAL A 188 18.78 -21.17 2.58
N ALA A 189 18.73 -22.40 2.07
CA ALA A 189 17.51 -22.99 1.54
C ALA A 189 16.41 -23.07 2.61
N LEU A 190 16.75 -23.50 3.82
CA LEU A 190 15.81 -23.52 4.94
C LEU A 190 15.36 -22.10 5.32
N LEU A 191 16.28 -21.13 5.38
CA LEU A 191 15.92 -19.73 5.66
C LEU A 191 14.97 -19.17 4.61
N ALA A 192 15.22 -19.41 3.32
CA ALA A 192 14.36 -18.96 2.23
C ALA A 192 12.98 -19.63 2.23
N LEU A 193 12.89 -20.91 2.61
CA LEU A 193 11.63 -21.66 2.66
C LEU A 193 10.78 -21.31 3.90
N PHE A 194 11.42 -21.15 5.07
CA PHE A 194 10.72 -21.05 6.35
C PHE A 194 10.45 -19.64 6.83
N LEU A 195 11.21 -18.62 6.39
CA LEU A 195 11.05 -17.25 6.93
C LEU A 195 10.05 -16.38 6.16
N GLY A 196 9.31 -16.95 5.19
CA GLY A 196 8.19 -16.30 4.52
C GLY A 196 8.56 -14.97 3.88
N LEU A 197 9.31 -15.02 2.78
CA LEU A 197 9.70 -13.84 2.04
C LEU A 197 8.44 -13.13 1.51
N GLN A 198 8.24 -11.89 1.92
CA GLN A 198 7.27 -11.01 1.27
C GLN A 198 7.71 -10.72 -0.17
N THR A 199 6.76 -10.31 -1.00
CA THR A 199 6.95 -10.02 -2.43
C THR A 199 8.17 -9.13 -2.71
N ASP A 200 8.37 -8.07 -1.93
CA ASP A 200 9.49 -7.15 -2.10
C ASP A 200 10.85 -7.83 -1.85
N SER A 201 10.97 -8.58 -0.76
CA SER A 201 12.21 -9.30 -0.42
C SER A 201 12.51 -10.41 -1.40
N TRP A 202 11.48 -11.08 -1.90
CA TRP A 202 11.61 -12.05 -2.98
C TRP A 202 12.15 -11.39 -4.25
N GLY A 203 11.58 -10.25 -4.65
CA GLY A 203 12.07 -9.46 -5.78
C GLY A 203 13.54 -9.04 -5.62
N SER A 204 13.92 -8.50 -4.45
CA SER A 204 15.32 -8.15 -4.14
C SER A 204 16.25 -9.36 -4.25
N LEU A 205 15.83 -10.53 -3.75
CA LEU A 205 16.61 -11.76 -3.81
C LEU A 205 16.80 -12.25 -5.25
N VAL A 206 15.74 -12.20 -6.07
CA VAL A 206 15.81 -12.51 -7.50
C VAL A 206 16.75 -11.55 -8.23
N CYS A 207 16.74 -10.26 -7.89
CA CYS A 207 17.70 -9.28 -8.45
C CYS A 207 19.16 -9.65 -8.14
N ILE A 208 19.46 -10.03 -6.89
CA ILE A 208 20.81 -10.47 -6.50
C ILE A 208 21.18 -11.77 -7.22
N ALA A 209 20.28 -12.76 -7.25
CA ALA A 209 20.51 -14.04 -7.93
C ALA A 209 20.74 -13.83 -9.44
N ALA A 210 19.97 -12.95 -10.08
CA ALA A 210 20.13 -12.59 -11.48
C ALA A 210 21.49 -11.94 -11.77
N ALA A 211 21.94 -11.01 -10.90
CA ALA A 211 23.27 -10.42 -11.01
C ALA A 211 24.38 -11.48 -10.90
N VAL A 212 24.34 -12.31 -9.84
CA VAL A 212 25.34 -13.37 -9.60
C VAL A 212 25.40 -14.36 -10.75
N VAL A 213 24.25 -14.85 -11.21
CA VAL A 213 24.16 -15.84 -12.29
C VAL A 213 24.52 -15.23 -13.64
N GLY A 214 24.04 -14.02 -13.93
CA GLY A 214 24.24 -13.31 -15.20
C GLY A 214 25.68 -12.85 -15.42
N ILE A 215 26.36 -12.40 -14.36
CA ILE A 215 27.78 -12.00 -14.42
C ILE A 215 28.69 -13.23 -14.61
N ARG A 216 28.45 -14.32 -13.86
CA ARG A 216 29.36 -15.49 -13.85
C ARG A 216 29.21 -16.43 -15.04
N ASN A 217 28.03 -16.54 -15.64
CA ASN A 217 27.80 -17.46 -16.77
C ASN A 217 28.04 -16.78 -18.12
N ALA A 218 29.24 -16.22 -18.31
CA ALA A 218 29.64 -15.49 -19.52
C ALA A 218 29.40 -16.31 -20.82
N HIS A 219 29.48 -17.64 -20.75
CA HIS A 219 29.30 -18.53 -21.90
C HIS A 219 27.84 -18.90 -22.23
N SER A 220 26.87 -18.61 -21.35
CA SER A 220 25.45 -18.92 -21.57
C SER A 220 24.66 -17.67 -21.94
N GLY A 221 24.37 -17.49 -23.23
CA GLY A 221 23.63 -16.33 -23.73
C GLY A 221 22.14 -16.33 -23.34
N TRP A 222 21.51 -17.51 -23.32
CA TRP A 222 20.09 -17.65 -22.94
C TRP A 222 19.85 -17.37 -21.46
N LEU A 223 20.74 -17.83 -20.56
CA LEU A 223 20.58 -17.63 -19.13
C LEU A 223 20.74 -16.15 -18.77
N ARG A 224 21.65 -15.46 -19.46
CA ARG A 224 21.79 -14.00 -19.35
C ARG A 224 20.54 -13.27 -19.84
N ALA A 225 19.94 -13.71 -20.93
CA ALA A 225 18.69 -13.14 -21.41
C ALA A 225 17.52 -13.39 -20.45
N LEU A 226 17.44 -14.59 -19.85
CA LEU A 226 16.48 -14.88 -18.79
C LEU A 226 16.69 -13.93 -17.59
N CYS A 227 17.93 -13.76 -17.12
CA CYS A 227 18.24 -12.79 -16.06
C CYS A 227 17.78 -11.38 -16.44
N LEU A 228 18.14 -10.88 -17.62
CA LEU A 228 17.78 -9.52 -18.06
C LEU A 228 16.27 -9.36 -18.24
N THR A 229 15.56 -10.39 -18.69
CA THR A 229 14.10 -10.38 -18.85
C THR A 229 13.39 -10.36 -17.49
N LEU A 230 13.86 -11.16 -16.53
CA LEU A 230 13.34 -11.15 -15.16
C LEU A 230 13.59 -9.79 -14.49
N LEU A 231 14.79 -9.23 -14.65
CA LEU A 231 15.13 -7.89 -14.15
C LEU A 231 14.24 -6.82 -14.81
N ALA A 232 14.00 -6.90 -16.11
CA ALA A 232 13.10 -5.98 -16.81
C ALA A 232 11.67 -6.09 -16.25
N THR A 233 11.19 -7.32 -16.03
CA THR A 233 9.86 -7.58 -15.44
C THR A 233 9.76 -6.98 -14.04
N LEU A 234 10.70 -7.29 -13.15
CA LEU A 234 10.70 -6.77 -11.78
C LEU A 234 10.79 -5.24 -11.75
N SER A 235 11.50 -4.62 -12.69
CA SER A 235 11.61 -3.17 -12.76
C SER A 235 10.29 -2.45 -13.05
N LEU A 236 9.30 -3.14 -13.60
CA LEU A 236 7.97 -2.61 -13.91
C LEU A 236 6.89 -3.00 -12.88
N THR A 237 7.28 -3.72 -11.83
CA THR A 237 6.35 -4.16 -10.77
C THR A 237 6.28 -3.14 -9.64
N LYS A 238 7.42 -2.79 -9.02
CA LYS A 238 7.49 -1.83 -7.92
C LYS A 238 8.65 -0.86 -8.10
N PHE A 239 8.44 0.41 -7.77
CA PHE A 239 9.46 1.44 -7.96
C PHE A 239 10.70 1.21 -7.08
N THR A 240 10.59 0.50 -5.96
CA THR A 240 11.75 0.09 -5.13
C THR A 240 12.58 -1.02 -5.79
N LEU A 241 11.97 -1.87 -6.62
CA LEU A 241 12.63 -2.93 -7.38
C LEU A 241 13.25 -2.41 -8.67
N LEU A 242 12.74 -1.31 -9.23
CA LEU A 242 13.30 -0.64 -10.40
C LEU A 242 14.81 -0.33 -10.26
N PRO A 243 15.29 0.47 -9.28
CA PRO A 243 16.70 0.79 -9.17
C PRO A 243 17.55 -0.45 -8.85
N GLN A 244 17.02 -1.42 -8.11
CA GLN A 244 17.72 -2.68 -7.81
C GLN A 244 17.92 -3.53 -9.07
N ALA A 245 16.86 -3.67 -9.87
CA ALA A 245 16.89 -4.43 -11.09
C ALA A 245 17.79 -3.80 -12.15
N TRP A 246 17.75 -2.46 -12.27
CA TRP A 246 18.60 -1.69 -13.17
C TRP A 246 20.07 -1.77 -12.76
N LEU A 247 20.37 -1.72 -11.45
CA LEU A 247 21.74 -1.91 -10.95
C LEU A 247 22.28 -3.31 -11.29
N ALA A 248 21.46 -4.34 -11.07
CA ALA A 248 21.81 -5.73 -11.43
C ALA A 248 22.00 -5.88 -12.95
N ALA A 249 21.12 -5.29 -13.77
CA ALA A 249 21.21 -5.31 -15.22
C ALA A 249 22.47 -4.57 -15.71
N LEU A 250 22.76 -3.40 -15.16
CA LEU A 250 23.95 -2.62 -15.47
C LEU A 250 25.22 -3.42 -15.23
N ALA A 251 25.32 -4.16 -14.12
CA ALA A 251 26.48 -4.99 -13.83
C ALA A 251 26.64 -6.13 -14.86
N ILE A 252 25.54 -6.79 -15.25
CA ILE A 252 25.55 -7.84 -16.31
C ILE A 252 25.96 -7.25 -17.67
N CYS A 253 25.47 -6.05 -18.00
CA CYS A 253 25.75 -5.34 -19.25
C CYS A 253 27.19 -4.80 -19.29
N ALA A 254 27.74 -4.37 -18.16
CA ALA A 254 29.10 -3.83 -18.06
C ALA A 254 30.19 -4.91 -18.00
N THR A 255 29.86 -6.16 -17.66
CA THR A 255 30.82 -7.27 -17.55
C THR A 255 31.75 -7.42 -18.78
N PRO A 256 31.27 -7.31 -20.05
CA PRO A 256 32.14 -7.39 -21.23
C PRO A 256 33.16 -6.25 -21.37
N LEU A 257 32.93 -5.10 -20.72
CA LEU A 257 33.86 -3.97 -20.77
C LEU A 257 35.18 -4.31 -20.06
N ALA A 258 35.13 -5.17 -19.05
CA ALA A 258 36.33 -5.71 -18.39
C ALA A 258 37.20 -6.55 -19.35
N THR A 259 36.61 -7.10 -20.41
CA THR A 259 37.30 -7.82 -21.49
C THR A 259 37.39 -6.99 -22.78
N ARG A 260 37.16 -5.67 -22.70
CA ARG A 260 37.17 -4.68 -23.80
C ARG A 260 36.20 -4.97 -24.96
N SER A 261 35.15 -5.75 -24.71
CA SER A 261 34.12 -6.07 -25.71
C SER A 261 32.94 -5.09 -25.62
N TRP A 262 33.11 -3.86 -26.13
CA TRP A 262 32.06 -2.83 -26.14
C TRP A 262 30.78 -3.26 -26.88
N TRP A 263 30.91 -4.03 -27.97
CA TRP A 263 29.75 -4.52 -28.72
C TRP A 263 28.86 -5.47 -27.90
N SER A 264 29.46 -6.43 -27.17
CA SER A 264 28.69 -7.31 -26.28
C SER A 264 28.01 -6.54 -25.15
N ALA A 265 28.63 -5.47 -24.65
CA ALA A 265 27.97 -4.59 -23.69
C ALA A 265 26.77 -3.87 -24.33
N ALA A 266 26.94 -3.28 -25.51
CA ALA A 266 25.87 -2.60 -26.25
C ALA A 266 24.68 -3.53 -26.55
N VAL A 267 24.93 -4.76 -27.03
CA VAL A 267 23.88 -5.75 -27.33
C VAL A 267 23.08 -6.12 -26.07
N ARG A 268 23.76 -6.31 -24.92
CA ARG A 268 23.07 -6.62 -23.65
C ARG A 268 22.22 -5.45 -23.19
N THR A 269 22.74 -4.22 -23.30
CA THR A 269 21.99 -3.00 -22.97
C THR A 269 20.77 -2.83 -23.85
N LEU A 270 20.92 -2.99 -25.18
CA LEU A 270 19.81 -2.93 -26.13
C LEU A 270 18.77 -4.02 -25.88
N PHE A 271 19.20 -5.24 -25.53
CA PHE A 271 18.29 -6.31 -25.15
C PHE A 271 17.48 -5.96 -23.90
N PHE A 272 18.13 -5.48 -22.84
CA PHE A 272 17.44 -5.07 -21.61
C PHE A 272 16.45 -3.93 -21.87
N ALA A 273 16.88 -2.88 -22.59
CA ALA A 273 16.01 -1.77 -22.97
C ALA A 273 14.82 -2.23 -23.84
N GLY A 274 15.08 -3.12 -24.81
CA GLY A 274 14.03 -3.72 -25.64
C GLY A 274 13.05 -4.58 -24.84
N ALA A 275 13.53 -5.34 -23.84
CA ALA A 275 12.69 -6.13 -22.95
C ALA A 275 11.80 -5.22 -22.07
N VAL A 276 12.34 -4.15 -21.50
CA VAL A 276 11.56 -3.15 -20.75
C VAL A 276 10.49 -2.51 -21.65
N ALA A 277 10.87 -2.04 -22.84
CA ALA A 277 9.94 -1.41 -23.78
C ALA A 277 8.84 -2.38 -24.27
N CYS A 278 9.20 -3.64 -24.52
CA CYS A 278 8.25 -4.68 -24.89
C CYS A 278 7.26 -4.95 -23.75
N LEU A 279 7.74 -5.20 -22.53
CA LEU A 279 6.89 -5.48 -21.38
C LEU A 279 5.99 -4.30 -21.02
N TRP A 280 6.51 -3.07 -21.11
CA TRP A 280 5.75 -1.84 -20.95
C TRP A 280 4.60 -1.75 -21.96
N SER A 281 4.89 -1.98 -23.24
CA SER A 281 3.88 -1.93 -24.31
C SER A 281 2.86 -3.06 -24.19
N LEU A 282 3.28 -4.27 -23.79
CA LEU A 282 2.39 -5.40 -23.51
C LEU A 282 1.46 -5.14 -22.33
N ALA A 283 1.86 -4.31 -21.37
CA ALA A 283 1.00 -3.84 -20.29
C ALA A 283 0.03 -2.71 -20.71
N GLY A 284 -0.13 -2.49 -22.03
CA GLY A 284 -1.02 -1.46 -22.58
C GLY A 284 -0.49 -0.04 -22.49
N GLN A 285 0.78 0.14 -22.10
CA GLN A 285 1.33 1.46 -21.80
C GLN A 285 1.99 2.11 -23.02
N SER A 286 1.80 3.41 -23.19
CA SER A 286 2.49 4.20 -24.23
C SER A 286 3.96 4.43 -23.85
N LEU A 287 4.88 4.17 -24.76
CA LEU A 287 6.32 4.40 -24.54
C LEU A 287 6.65 5.88 -24.26
N LEU A 288 5.81 6.80 -24.73
CA LEU A 288 5.95 8.24 -24.47
C LEU A 288 5.77 8.58 -22.98
N HIS A 289 5.11 7.70 -22.21
CA HIS A 289 4.82 7.91 -20.80
C HIS A 289 5.92 7.40 -19.86
N LEU A 290 6.90 6.63 -20.37
CA LEU A 290 7.98 6.08 -19.55
C LEU A 290 8.80 7.15 -18.81
N PRO A 291 9.18 8.30 -19.42
CA PRO A 291 9.86 9.37 -18.69
C PRO A 291 9.00 9.95 -17.56
N ARG A 292 7.69 10.08 -17.79
CA ARG A 292 6.76 10.61 -16.79
C ARG A 292 6.54 9.63 -15.64
N TYR A 293 6.51 8.33 -15.91
CA TYR A 293 6.50 7.28 -14.89
C TYR A 293 7.73 7.35 -13.98
N VAL A 294 8.93 7.46 -14.57
CA VAL A 294 10.17 7.58 -13.78
C VAL A 294 10.19 8.87 -12.97
N ALA A 295 9.84 10.01 -13.59
CA ALA A 295 9.80 11.30 -12.89
C ALA A 295 8.81 11.29 -11.71
N SER A 296 7.60 10.77 -11.92
CA SER A 296 6.58 10.70 -10.88
C SER A 296 6.97 9.71 -9.77
N GLY A 297 7.64 8.60 -10.11
CA GLY A 297 8.16 7.66 -9.13
C GLY A 297 9.29 8.23 -8.28
N LEU A 298 10.18 9.05 -8.86
CA LEU A 298 11.22 9.77 -8.12
C LEU A 298 10.62 10.79 -7.15
N GLU A 299 9.56 11.49 -7.57
CA GLU A 299 8.83 12.43 -6.72
C GLU A 299 8.21 11.72 -5.50
N VAL A 300 7.56 10.56 -5.72
CA VAL A 300 7.05 9.72 -4.63
C VAL A 300 8.17 9.28 -3.71
N ALA A 301 9.29 8.77 -4.26
CA ALA A 301 10.42 8.29 -3.47
C ALA A 301 11.09 9.40 -2.64
N ALA A 302 11.17 10.63 -3.15
CA ALA A 302 11.82 11.76 -2.48
C ALA A 302 11.12 12.14 -1.17
N GLY A 303 9.78 12.20 -1.16
CA GLY A 303 9.01 12.52 0.04
C GLY A 303 8.67 11.32 0.94
N TYR A 304 8.83 10.08 0.44
CA TYR A 304 8.41 8.85 1.15
C TYR A 304 9.01 8.73 2.55
N SER A 305 10.32 8.97 2.71
CA SER A 305 10.99 8.79 4.01
C SER A 305 10.50 9.76 5.08
N GLY A 306 10.09 10.97 4.69
CA GLY A 306 9.48 11.93 5.61
C GLY A 306 8.05 11.52 5.91
N ALA A 307 7.27 11.22 4.88
CA ALA A 307 5.85 10.91 4.99
C ALA A 307 5.54 9.56 5.66
N MET A 308 6.45 8.59 5.65
CA MET A 308 6.15 7.22 6.10
C MET A 308 6.94 6.80 7.34
N SER A 309 7.74 7.70 7.93
CA SER A 309 8.52 7.36 9.12
C SER A 309 7.61 7.02 10.30
N ARG A 310 8.05 6.14 11.21
CA ARG A 310 7.47 5.94 12.56
C ARG A 310 8.60 5.70 13.56
N LEU A 311 9.10 6.76 14.20
CA LEU A 311 10.28 6.65 15.09
C LEU A 311 10.02 5.93 16.41
N GLU A 312 8.76 5.83 16.85
CA GLU A 312 8.39 5.31 18.18
C GLU A 312 8.66 3.81 18.38
N SER A 313 8.88 3.04 17.29
CA SER A 313 8.89 1.58 17.39
C SER A 313 10.17 0.98 17.97
N HIS A 314 11.40 1.33 17.52
CA HIS A 314 12.67 0.77 18.07
C HIS A 314 13.91 1.58 17.63
N PRO A 315 14.53 2.41 18.50
CA PRO A 315 15.69 3.24 18.12
C PRO A 315 16.93 2.44 17.69
N ASP A 316 17.07 1.18 18.13
CA ASP A 316 18.26 0.36 17.87
C ASP A 316 18.29 -0.26 16.45
N PHE A 317 17.17 -0.30 15.72
CA PHE A 317 17.09 -1.00 14.43
C PHE A 317 18.00 -0.39 13.36
N ALA A 318 18.09 0.94 13.31
CA ALA A 318 18.98 1.63 12.39
C ALA A 318 20.45 1.25 12.66
N GLY A 319 20.86 1.23 13.95
CA GLY A 319 22.20 0.81 14.35
C GLY A 319 22.51 -0.63 13.94
N PHE A 320 21.57 -1.56 14.16
CA PHE A 320 21.72 -2.96 13.75
C PHE A 320 21.82 -3.13 12.25
N GLY A 321 20.97 -2.47 11.47
CA GLY A 321 21.00 -2.59 10.01
C GLY A 321 22.27 -1.99 9.41
N LEU A 322 22.75 -0.85 9.94
CA LEU A 322 24.05 -0.28 9.57
C LEU A 322 25.20 -1.24 9.94
N GLY A 323 25.16 -1.85 11.12
CA GLY A 323 26.13 -2.86 11.54
C GLY A 323 26.16 -4.08 10.60
N ALA A 324 24.99 -4.56 10.18
CA ALA A 324 24.88 -5.68 9.25
C ALA A 324 25.39 -5.32 7.85
N LEU A 325 25.11 -4.10 7.36
CA LEU A 325 25.68 -3.59 6.11
C LEU A 325 27.20 -3.43 6.18
N ALA A 326 27.73 -2.95 7.31
CA ALA A 326 29.17 -2.84 7.54
C ALA A 326 29.84 -4.22 7.57
N ALA A 327 29.22 -5.20 8.23
CA ALA A 327 29.69 -6.59 8.25
C ALA A 327 29.68 -7.20 6.84
N LEU A 328 28.62 -6.98 6.05
CA LEU A 328 28.55 -7.39 4.65
C LEU A 328 29.65 -6.72 3.81
N GLY A 329 29.84 -5.40 3.96
CA GLY A 329 30.90 -4.65 3.31
C GLY A 329 32.30 -5.17 3.63
N LEU A 330 32.55 -5.52 4.90
CA LEU A 330 33.80 -6.16 5.32
C LEU A 330 33.99 -7.53 4.65
N VAL A 331 32.93 -8.35 4.56
CA VAL A 331 32.96 -9.62 3.82
C VAL A 331 33.29 -9.40 2.35
N VAL A 332 32.74 -8.36 1.72
CA VAL A 332 33.10 -7.98 0.34
C VAL A 332 34.59 -7.65 0.29
N VAL A 333 35.08 -6.69 1.06
CA VAL A 333 36.49 -6.26 1.04
C VAL A 333 37.45 -7.44 1.25
N LEU A 334 37.24 -8.26 2.28
CA LEU A 334 38.09 -9.41 2.60
C LEU A 334 38.14 -10.48 1.49
N ARG A 335 37.08 -10.60 0.68
CA ARG A 335 36.98 -11.57 -0.42
C ARG A 335 37.46 -11.07 -1.76
N THR A 336 37.83 -9.81 -1.89
CA THR A 336 38.21 -9.24 -3.19
C THR A 336 39.71 -9.35 -3.49
N ARG A 337 40.37 -10.44 -3.08
CA ARG A 337 41.78 -10.69 -3.40
C ARG A 337 42.00 -11.00 -4.90
N PRO A 338 43.18 -10.70 -5.46
CA PRO A 338 43.46 -10.93 -6.88
C PRO A 338 43.35 -12.42 -7.25
N GLY A 339 42.70 -12.69 -8.37
CA GLY A 339 42.43 -14.03 -8.91
C GLY A 339 41.65 -13.95 -10.24
N PRO A 340 41.53 -15.05 -10.99
CA PRO A 340 40.99 -15.05 -12.36
C PRO A 340 39.51 -14.67 -12.48
N PHE A 341 38.74 -14.72 -11.38
CA PHE A 341 37.33 -14.30 -11.32
C PHE A 341 37.09 -13.17 -10.31
N ALA A 342 38.15 -12.44 -9.94
CA ALA A 342 38.09 -11.43 -8.88
C ALA A 342 37.18 -10.26 -9.25
N ASN A 343 37.13 -9.87 -10.54
CA ASN A 343 36.33 -8.74 -10.99
C ASN A 343 34.83 -9.07 -11.03
N GLU A 344 34.46 -10.27 -11.47
CA GLU A 344 33.07 -10.76 -11.46
C GLU A 344 32.55 -10.94 -10.03
N ALA A 345 33.37 -11.46 -9.13
CA ALA A 345 33.04 -11.60 -7.72
C ALA A 345 32.90 -10.23 -7.03
N ARG A 346 33.81 -9.28 -7.32
CA ARG A 346 33.72 -7.88 -6.87
C ARG A 346 32.42 -7.22 -7.34
N ALA A 347 32.12 -7.32 -8.64
CA ALA A 347 30.92 -6.73 -9.21
C ALA A 347 29.63 -7.31 -8.58
N SER A 348 29.56 -8.63 -8.45
CA SER A 348 28.42 -9.31 -7.81
C SER A 348 28.25 -8.90 -6.35
N ALA A 349 29.36 -8.76 -5.62
CA ALA A 349 29.38 -8.37 -4.22
C ALA A 349 28.98 -6.91 -3.99
N LEU A 350 29.44 -5.99 -4.85
CA LEU A 350 29.05 -4.59 -4.80
C LEU A 350 27.56 -4.40 -5.13
N VAL A 351 27.05 -5.11 -6.13
CA VAL A 351 25.61 -5.09 -6.47
C VAL A 351 24.78 -5.63 -5.31
N ALA A 352 25.18 -6.76 -4.71
CA ALA A 352 24.48 -7.32 -3.55
C ALA A 352 24.48 -6.34 -2.37
N LEU A 353 25.62 -5.72 -2.05
CA LEU A 353 25.73 -4.72 -0.98
C LEU A 353 24.82 -3.51 -1.24
N ALA A 354 24.79 -3.01 -2.48
CA ALA A 354 23.94 -1.89 -2.86
C ALA A 354 22.44 -2.23 -2.81
N ILE A 355 22.04 -3.44 -3.24
CA ILE A 355 20.65 -3.93 -3.11
C ILE A 355 20.27 -4.08 -1.63
N CYS A 356 21.18 -4.61 -0.79
CA CYS A 356 20.98 -4.69 0.66
C CYS A 356 20.82 -3.29 1.28
N ALA A 357 21.63 -2.31 0.85
CA ALA A 357 21.53 -0.93 1.34
C ALA A 357 20.21 -0.24 0.91
N ALA A 358 19.75 -0.47 -0.32
CA ALA A 358 18.43 -0.02 -0.77
C ALA A 358 17.31 -0.68 0.04
N SER A 359 17.41 -1.99 0.29
CA SER A 359 16.47 -2.75 1.11
C SER A 359 16.44 -2.23 2.56
N TYR A 360 17.60 -1.95 3.16
CA TYR A 360 17.71 -1.32 4.48
C TYR A 360 16.86 -0.05 4.55
N LYS A 361 17.09 0.88 3.61
CA LYS A 361 16.40 2.17 3.63
C LYS A 361 14.89 2.03 3.53
N SER A 362 14.40 1.14 2.66
CA SER A 362 12.95 0.91 2.52
C SER A 362 12.28 0.34 3.79
N ASN A 363 13.01 -0.42 4.60
CA ASN A 363 12.49 -1.09 5.79
C ASN A 363 12.63 -0.28 7.08
N VAL A 364 13.66 0.57 7.18
CA VAL A 364 13.90 1.43 8.36
C VAL A 364 12.87 2.55 8.46
N VAL A 365 12.37 3.05 7.33
CA VAL A 365 11.38 4.14 7.33
C VAL A 365 10.09 3.68 8.01
N ARG A 366 9.54 2.53 7.61
CA ARG A 366 8.30 1.99 8.18
C ARG A 366 8.57 0.60 8.74
N HIS A 367 8.91 0.56 10.04
CA HIS A 367 9.43 -0.59 10.82
C HIS A 367 8.59 -1.89 10.83
N GLY A 368 7.48 -1.98 10.09
CA GLY A 368 6.61 -3.17 10.05
C GLY A 368 7.22 -4.39 9.35
N PHE A 369 8.41 -4.28 8.77
CA PHE A 369 8.98 -5.25 7.85
C PHE A 369 10.36 -5.77 8.27
N VAL A 370 10.62 -5.90 9.58
CA VAL A 370 11.91 -6.38 10.15
C VAL A 370 12.42 -7.66 9.48
N GLY A 371 11.51 -8.58 9.10
CA GLY A 371 11.85 -9.80 8.37
C GLY A 371 12.40 -9.56 6.95
N SER A 372 11.93 -8.54 6.25
CA SER A 372 12.18 -8.35 4.82
C SER A 372 13.62 -7.92 4.50
N PHE A 373 14.17 -6.94 5.23
CA PHE A 373 15.58 -6.54 5.10
C PHE A 373 16.53 -7.59 5.66
N GLY A 374 16.21 -8.11 6.85
CA GLY A 374 17.07 -9.04 7.54
C GLY A 374 17.31 -10.32 6.76
N LEU A 375 16.30 -10.83 6.04
CA LEU A 375 16.46 -11.98 5.15
C LEU A 375 17.37 -11.71 3.95
N VAL A 376 17.22 -10.56 3.30
CA VAL A 376 18.07 -10.20 2.16
C VAL A 376 19.54 -10.09 2.61
N VAL A 377 19.80 -9.48 3.77
CA VAL A 377 21.17 -9.37 4.33
C VAL A 377 21.70 -10.70 4.87
N LEU A 378 20.83 -11.58 5.37
CA LEU A 378 21.22 -12.93 5.77
C LEU A 378 21.64 -13.76 4.57
N VAL A 379 20.92 -13.68 3.45
CA VAL A 379 21.12 -14.54 2.28
C VAL A 379 22.19 -13.98 1.33
N ALA A 380 22.29 -12.66 1.18
CA ALA A 380 23.23 -12.01 0.25
C ALA A 380 24.71 -12.45 0.39
N PRO A 381 25.30 -12.56 1.60
CA PRO A 381 26.69 -13.02 1.76
C PRO A 381 26.92 -14.43 1.21
N PHE A 382 25.91 -15.29 1.29
CA PHE A 382 25.99 -16.66 0.81
C PHE A 382 25.91 -16.73 -0.71
N LEU A 383 25.16 -15.84 -1.36
CA LEU A 383 25.12 -15.74 -2.82
C LEU A 383 26.46 -15.32 -3.44
N LEU A 384 27.40 -14.80 -2.63
CA LEU A 384 28.74 -14.46 -3.08
C LEU A 384 29.62 -15.71 -3.19
N PRO A 385 30.28 -15.94 -4.35
CA PRO A 385 31.13 -17.11 -4.52
C PRO A 385 32.20 -17.23 -3.42
N ASP A 386 32.45 -18.46 -2.96
CA ASP A 386 33.73 -18.77 -2.34
C ASP A 386 34.81 -18.62 -3.43
N LEU A 387 35.79 -17.74 -3.21
CA LEU A 387 37.06 -17.86 -3.91
C LEU A 387 37.60 -19.25 -3.58
N ARG A 388 37.91 -20.06 -4.60
CA ARG A 388 38.52 -21.38 -4.42
C ARG A 388 39.65 -21.29 -3.40
N GLU A 389 39.77 -22.28 -2.52
CA GLU A 389 40.99 -22.45 -1.73
C GLU A 389 42.15 -22.42 -2.74
N PRO A 390 43.11 -21.49 -2.62
CA PRO A 390 44.29 -21.58 -3.45
C PRO A 390 44.93 -22.95 -3.16
N GLU A 391 45.48 -23.61 -4.18
CA GLU A 391 46.31 -24.83 -4.03
C GLU A 391 47.62 -24.55 -3.26
N LEU A 392 47.64 -23.52 -2.42
CA LEU A 392 48.75 -23.17 -1.55
C LEU A 392 48.66 -24.07 -0.31
N SER A 393 49.61 -24.99 -0.21
CA SER A 393 49.79 -26.04 0.81
C SER A 393 49.99 -25.56 2.26
N LEU A 394 49.76 -24.28 2.56
CA LEU A 394 50.01 -23.72 3.88
C LEU A 394 48.83 -23.94 4.83
N GLU A 395 49.03 -24.75 5.88
CA GLU A 395 48.04 -25.00 6.94
C GLU A 395 47.50 -23.71 7.60
N ARG A 396 48.31 -22.64 7.67
CA ARG A 396 47.87 -21.32 8.16
C ARG A 396 46.76 -20.72 7.31
N VAL A 397 46.79 -20.93 5.99
CA VAL A 397 45.77 -20.42 5.06
C VAL A 397 44.47 -21.20 5.27
N ARG A 398 44.54 -22.53 5.37
CA ARG A 398 43.39 -23.39 5.70
C ARG A 398 42.76 -23.04 7.07
N GLY A 399 43.59 -22.73 8.07
CA GLY A 399 43.15 -22.25 9.38
C GLY A 399 42.40 -20.91 9.30
N LEU A 400 42.88 -19.97 8.49
CA LEU A 400 42.22 -18.68 8.24
C LEU A 400 40.86 -18.86 7.54
N TRP A 401 40.75 -19.78 6.58
CA TRP A 401 39.50 -20.10 5.88
C TRP A 401 38.48 -20.78 6.78
N ARG A 402 38.90 -21.71 7.64
CA ARG A 402 38.04 -22.30 8.68
C ARG A 402 37.49 -21.22 9.62
N ARG A 403 38.34 -20.29 10.08
CA ARG A 403 37.91 -19.15 10.92
C ARG A 403 36.92 -18.23 10.17
N ALA A 404 37.15 -17.97 8.88
CA ALA A 404 36.22 -17.19 8.05
C ALA A 404 34.87 -17.89 7.81
N ARG A 405 34.81 -19.23 7.80
CA ARG A 405 33.55 -20.00 7.75
C ARG A 405 32.79 -19.95 9.08
N VAL A 406 33.51 -20.08 10.20
CA VAL A 406 32.91 -19.92 11.54
C VAL A 406 32.38 -18.50 11.72
N LEU A 407 33.14 -17.48 11.31
CA LEU A 407 32.69 -16.08 11.35
C LEU A 407 31.47 -15.83 10.47
N ARG A 408 31.32 -16.51 9.32
CA ARG A 408 30.10 -16.46 8.50
C ARG A 408 28.89 -17.07 9.19
N ALA A 409 29.03 -18.25 9.76
CA ALA A 409 27.95 -18.91 10.48
C ALA A 409 27.56 -18.11 11.74
N VAL A 410 28.54 -17.57 12.47
CA VAL A 410 28.33 -16.70 13.63
C VAL A 410 27.68 -15.38 13.22
N ALA A 411 28.10 -14.76 12.12
CA ALA A 411 27.48 -13.55 11.59
C ALA A 411 26.04 -13.83 11.14
N ALA A 412 25.78 -14.94 10.44
CA ALA A 412 24.42 -15.33 10.05
C ALA A 412 23.53 -15.61 11.27
N VAL A 413 24.03 -16.31 12.29
CA VAL A 413 23.30 -16.56 13.55
C VAL A 413 23.08 -15.27 14.35
N ALA A 414 24.07 -14.38 14.41
CA ALA A 414 23.97 -13.09 15.09
C ALA A 414 22.97 -12.17 14.36
N ILE A 415 23.01 -12.11 13.03
CA ILE A 415 22.03 -11.38 12.23
C ILE A 415 20.65 -12.03 12.43
N LEU A 416 20.53 -13.36 12.45
CA LEU A 416 19.25 -14.04 12.70
C LEU A 416 18.70 -13.70 14.08
N ALA A 417 19.54 -13.68 15.12
CA ALA A 417 19.16 -13.33 16.49
C ALA A 417 18.76 -11.84 16.64
N VAL A 418 19.32 -10.95 15.80
CA VAL A 418 19.02 -9.51 15.79
C VAL A 418 17.80 -9.18 14.94
N VAL A 419 17.62 -9.87 13.82
CA VAL A 419 16.50 -9.74 12.87
C VAL A 419 15.25 -10.48 13.39
N TRP A 420 15.43 -11.46 14.27
CA TRP A 420 14.31 -12.18 14.89
C TRP A 420 13.35 -11.17 15.53
N PRO A 421 12.08 -11.13 15.12
CA PRO A 421 11.12 -10.22 15.73
C PRO A 421 11.08 -10.47 17.23
N LYS A 422 11.46 -9.47 18.04
CA LYS A 422 11.38 -9.57 19.50
C LYS A 422 9.92 -9.90 19.87
N GLY A 423 9.67 -11.13 20.32
CA GLY A 423 8.35 -11.59 20.77
C GLY A 423 7.60 -12.56 19.86
N GLU A 424 8.05 -12.84 18.61
CA GLU A 424 7.43 -13.91 17.82
C GLU A 424 8.07 -15.29 18.11
N PRO A 425 7.31 -16.31 18.55
CA PRO A 425 7.84 -17.66 18.71
C PRO A 425 8.19 -18.29 17.36
N LEU A 426 9.27 -19.08 17.30
CA LEU A 426 9.63 -19.87 16.10
C LEU A 426 8.46 -20.75 15.60
N ALA A 427 7.63 -21.23 16.54
CA ALA A 427 6.42 -21.97 16.23
C ALA A 427 5.40 -21.16 15.39
N ALA A 428 5.27 -19.85 15.63
CA ALA A 428 4.35 -19.00 14.87
C ALA A 428 4.83 -18.81 13.42
N VAL A 429 6.14 -18.58 13.24
CA VAL A 429 6.77 -18.49 11.91
C VAL A 429 6.61 -19.81 11.14
N ALA A 430 6.91 -20.94 11.79
CA ALA A 430 6.76 -22.26 11.18
C ALA A 430 5.29 -22.57 10.82
N THR A 431 4.34 -22.18 11.69
CA THR A 431 2.90 -22.34 11.43
C THR A 431 2.48 -21.54 10.21
N ARG A 432 2.94 -20.28 10.09
CA ARG A 432 2.66 -19.41 8.94
C ARG A 432 3.26 -19.96 7.64
N ALA A 433 4.52 -20.40 7.69
CA ALA A 433 5.16 -21.02 6.53
C ALA A 433 4.43 -22.30 6.07
N ASN A 434 4.00 -23.12 7.02
CA ASN A 434 3.21 -24.32 6.73
C ASN A 434 1.81 -24.00 6.20
N SER A 435 1.13 -22.98 6.73
CA SER A 435 -0.18 -22.55 6.20
C SER A 435 -0.06 -22.00 4.78
N ASP A 436 0.97 -21.20 4.50
CA ASP A 436 1.22 -20.67 3.16
C ASP A 436 1.50 -21.80 2.17
N PHE A 437 2.39 -22.72 2.53
CA PHE A 437 2.71 -23.87 1.69
C PHE A 437 1.47 -24.75 1.41
N ARG A 438 0.65 -25.02 2.44
CA ARG A 438 -0.60 -25.78 2.27
C ARG A 438 -1.57 -25.09 1.32
N ARG A 439 -1.73 -23.76 1.46
CA ARG A 439 -2.57 -22.95 0.57
C ARG A 439 -2.07 -23.00 -0.87
N SER A 440 -0.76 -22.86 -1.10
CA SER A 440 -0.17 -22.97 -2.43
C SER A 440 -0.33 -24.36 -3.05
N VAL A 441 -0.22 -25.43 -2.25
CA VAL A 441 -0.50 -26.80 -2.71
C VAL A 441 -1.99 -26.98 -3.03
N GLU A 442 -2.90 -26.45 -2.20
CA GLU A 442 -4.35 -26.46 -2.49
C GLU A 442 -4.64 -25.70 -3.79
N TRP A 443 -3.99 -24.56 -4.03
CA TRP A 443 -4.12 -23.82 -5.28
C TRP A 443 -3.65 -24.60 -6.51
N LEU A 444 -2.48 -25.24 -6.42
CA LEU A 444 -1.94 -26.03 -7.53
C LEU A 444 -2.76 -27.30 -7.80
N ALA A 445 -3.30 -27.93 -6.76
CA ALA A 445 -4.07 -29.18 -6.88
C ALA A 445 -5.55 -28.94 -7.23
N ASN A 446 -6.17 -27.92 -6.64
CA ASN A 446 -7.62 -27.66 -6.65
C ASN A 446 -7.94 -26.21 -7.05
N GLY A 447 -7.15 -25.62 -7.96
CA GLY A 447 -7.24 -24.19 -8.30
C GLY A 447 -8.63 -23.71 -8.74
N GLU A 448 -9.43 -24.56 -9.39
CA GLU A 448 -10.81 -24.20 -9.76
C GLU A 448 -11.74 -24.10 -8.54
N GLN A 449 -11.62 -25.02 -7.58
CA GLN A 449 -12.41 -24.96 -6.33
C GLN A 449 -12.04 -23.75 -5.47
N VAL A 450 -10.74 -23.40 -5.45
CA VAL A 450 -10.26 -22.19 -4.76
C VAL A 450 -10.78 -20.95 -5.48
N ARG A 451 -10.77 -20.94 -6.82
CA ARG A 451 -11.33 -19.85 -7.64
C ARG A 451 -12.82 -19.64 -7.35
N GLU A 452 -13.63 -20.70 -7.38
CA GLU A 452 -15.06 -20.63 -7.05
C GLU A 452 -15.29 -20.07 -5.63
N ARG A 453 -14.47 -20.48 -4.65
CA ARG A 453 -14.53 -19.93 -3.28
C ARG A 453 -14.23 -18.43 -3.25
N LEU A 454 -13.18 -17.99 -3.97
CA LEU A 454 -12.82 -16.57 -4.05
C LEU A 454 -13.87 -15.74 -4.78
N GLU A 455 -14.51 -16.27 -5.82
CA GLU A 455 -15.64 -15.62 -6.50
C GLU A 455 -16.84 -15.45 -5.55
N LEU A 456 -17.17 -16.46 -4.74
CA LEU A 456 -18.21 -16.38 -3.72
C LEU A 456 -17.87 -15.36 -2.61
N GLU A 457 -16.61 -15.34 -2.15
CA GLU A 457 -16.13 -14.35 -1.18
C GLU A 457 -16.21 -12.93 -1.75
N LEU A 458 -15.81 -12.74 -3.02
CA LEU A 458 -15.91 -11.45 -3.71
C LEU A 458 -17.37 -10.98 -3.80
N ASP A 459 -18.32 -11.85 -4.13
CA ASP A 459 -19.73 -11.51 -4.18
C ASP A 459 -20.30 -11.18 -2.79
N HIS A 460 -19.86 -11.90 -1.75
CA HIS A 460 -20.19 -11.55 -0.37
C HIS A 460 -19.69 -10.15 -0.02
N VAL A 461 -18.46 -9.81 -0.38
CA VAL A 461 -17.85 -8.50 -0.10
C VAL A 461 -18.50 -7.38 -0.90
N ARG A 462 -18.89 -7.63 -2.16
CA ARG A 462 -19.72 -6.69 -2.95
C ARG A 462 -21.04 -6.39 -2.24
N SER A 463 -21.75 -7.41 -1.76
CA SER A 463 -22.99 -7.22 -1.01
C SER A 463 -22.77 -6.47 0.31
N ARG A 464 -21.65 -6.75 0.98
CA ARG A 464 -21.26 -6.13 2.24
C ARG A 464 -20.99 -4.64 2.07
N PHE A 465 -20.40 -4.20 0.96
CA PHE A 465 -20.03 -2.80 0.71
C PHE A 465 -20.86 -2.10 -0.37
N ASP A 466 -22.10 -2.56 -0.54
CA ASP A 466 -23.05 -2.03 -1.53
C ASP A 466 -23.40 -0.55 -1.29
N LEU A 467 -23.29 0.29 -2.32
CA LEU A 467 -23.63 1.72 -2.31
C LEU A 467 -24.83 2.03 -3.23
N PRO A 468 -26.05 1.56 -2.89
CA PRO A 468 -27.20 1.66 -3.77
C PRO A 468 -27.64 3.10 -4.05
N LYS A 469 -27.57 4.03 -3.06
CA LYS A 469 -27.98 5.43 -3.30
C LYS A 469 -26.99 6.14 -4.21
N VAL A 470 -25.68 5.95 -3.98
CA VAL A 470 -24.63 6.48 -4.85
C VAL A 470 -24.80 5.93 -6.27
N ARG A 471 -24.95 4.61 -6.46
CA ARG A 471 -25.16 4.03 -7.81
C ARG A 471 -26.38 4.60 -8.51
N ALA A 472 -27.50 4.78 -7.78
CA ALA A 472 -28.72 5.31 -8.35
C ALA A 472 -28.58 6.76 -8.85
N LEU A 473 -27.82 7.60 -8.13
CA LEU A 473 -27.60 9.00 -8.54
C LEU A 473 -26.50 9.13 -9.60
N VAL A 474 -25.37 8.45 -9.41
CA VAL A 474 -24.18 8.59 -10.27
C VAL A 474 -24.43 7.94 -11.63
N GLY A 475 -25.00 6.73 -11.66
CA GLY A 475 -25.21 5.97 -12.88
C GLY A 475 -23.88 5.71 -13.61
N GLU A 476 -23.82 6.06 -14.89
CA GLU A 476 -22.63 5.95 -15.75
C GLU A 476 -21.74 7.21 -15.74
N ARG A 477 -22.07 8.21 -14.90
CA ARG A 477 -21.25 9.42 -14.77
C ARG A 477 -19.98 9.14 -13.98
N SER A 478 -18.97 9.96 -14.24
CA SER A 478 -17.65 9.74 -13.68
C SER A 478 -17.59 10.05 -12.18
N ILE A 479 -16.89 9.21 -11.42
CA ILE A 479 -16.67 9.39 -9.98
C ILE A 479 -15.22 9.12 -9.61
N ASP A 480 -14.72 9.81 -8.57
CA ASP A 480 -13.49 9.46 -7.86
C ASP A 480 -13.72 9.44 -6.34
N LEU A 481 -12.76 8.94 -5.56
CA LEU A 481 -12.81 8.87 -4.11
C LEU A 481 -11.65 9.66 -3.47
N LEU A 482 -11.98 10.73 -2.73
CA LEU A 482 -11.06 11.42 -1.83
C LEU A 482 -11.01 10.71 -0.47
N GLY A 483 -9.94 9.97 -0.27
CA GLY A 483 -9.71 9.08 0.87
C GLY A 483 -8.75 7.97 0.46
N ASP A 484 -8.85 6.82 1.12
CA ASP A 484 -7.92 5.71 0.94
C ASP A 484 -8.62 4.38 0.57
N GLU A 485 -9.94 4.43 0.34
CA GLU A 485 -10.81 3.26 0.19
C GLU A 485 -11.36 3.05 -1.24
N GLN A 486 -10.53 3.29 -2.27
CA GLN A 486 -10.91 3.22 -3.68
C GLN A 486 -11.48 1.85 -4.12
N GLY A 487 -11.20 0.78 -3.36
CA GLY A 487 -11.82 -0.53 -3.57
C GLY A 487 -13.35 -0.47 -3.60
N LEU A 488 -13.96 0.51 -2.90
CA LEU A 488 -15.40 0.74 -2.95
C LEU A 488 -15.94 1.05 -4.35
N LEU A 489 -15.21 1.86 -5.13
CA LEU A 489 -15.65 2.25 -6.47
C LEU A 489 -15.61 1.04 -7.41
N VAL A 490 -14.55 0.23 -7.29
CA VAL A 490 -14.35 -1.00 -8.07
C VAL A 490 -15.41 -2.06 -7.71
N LEU A 491 -15.64 -2.30 -6.43
CA LEU A 491 -16.63 -3.28 -5.96
C LEU A 491 -18.07 -2.91 -6.38
N ASN A 492 -18.37 -1.61 -6.44
CA ASN A 492 -19.67 -1.10 -6.86
C ASN A 492 -19.81 -0.89 -8.37
N ARG A 493 -18.78 -1.21 -9.16
CA ARG A 493 -18.75 -1.06 -10.63
C ARG A 493 -19.12 0.34 -11.10
N LEU A 494 -18.64 1.35 -10.38
CA LEU A 494 -18.82 2.75 -10.77
C LEU A 494 -17.79 3.15 -11.83
N GLU A 495 -18.12 4.11 -12.68
CA GLU A 495 -17.21 4.67 -13.69
C GLU A 495 -16.12 5.49 -13.01
N TRP A 496 -15.08 4.80 -12.54
CA TRP A 496 -14.02 5.39 -11.75
C TRP A 496 -13.01 6.12 -12.64
N ARG A 497 -12.87 7.43 -12.40
CA ARG A 497 -11.83 8.26 -13.00
C ARG A 497 -10.85 8.74 -11.92
N PRO A 498 -9.78 8.00 -11.65
CA PRO A 498 -8.87 8.34 -10.56
C PRO A 498 -8.14 9.65 -10.83
N ARG A 499 -8.01 10.47 -9.79
CA ARG A 499 -6.93 11.45 -9.73
C ARG A 499 -5.55 10.75 -9.75
N PRO A 500 -4.50 11.39 -10.28
CA PRO A 500 -3.19 10.76 -10.43
C PRO A 500 -2.67 10.09 -9.15
N MET A 501 -2.59 10.81 -8.03
CA MET A 501 -2.30 10.20 -6.73
C MET A 501 -3.62 9.83 -6.04
N PHE A 502 -4.18 8.68 -6.41
CA PHE A 502 -5.51 8.27 -5.96
C PHE A 502 -5.60 8.04 -4.44
N GLN A 503 -4.59 7.43 -3.84
CA GLN A 503 -4.47 7.22 -2.38
C GLN A 503 -4.06 8.54 -1.67
N ALA A 504 -4.99 9.14 -0.91
CA ALA A 504 -4.78 10.45 -0.30
C ALA A 504 -3.53 10.48 0.59
N TYR A 505 -3.33 9.46 1.43
CA TYR A 505 -2.19 9.44 2.36
C TYR A 505 -0.80 9.46 1.68
N SER A 506 -0.73 9.16 0.38
CA SER A 506 0.51 9.11 -0.41
C SER A 506 0.79 10.39 -1.22
N ALA A 507 -0.07 11.40 -1.14
CA ALA A 507 0.14 12.70 -1.77
C ALA A 507 1.04 13.63 -0.92
N HIS A 508 2.23 13.14 -0.54
CA HIS A 508 3.06 13.82 0.46
C HIS A 508 3.94 14.97 -0.04
N SER A 509 4.05 15.19 -1.35
CA SER A 509 4.80 16.31 -1.92
C SER A 509 3.87 17.34 -2.56
N GLY A 510 4.32 18.59 -2.63
CA GLY A 510 3.56 19.65 -3.29
C GLY A 510 3.25 19.35 -4.76
N ALA A 511 4.22 18.79 -5.50
CA ALA A 511 4.01 18.47 -6.91
C ALA A 511 2.93 17.39 -7.12
N LEU A 512 2.83 16.42 -6.22
CA LEU A 512 1.81 15.37 -6.30
C LEU A 512 0.41 15.92 -5.99
N ARG A 513 0.29 16.80 -4.98
CA ARG A 513 -1.00 17.41 -4.61
C ARG A 513 -1.48 18.43 -5.62
N GLU A 514 -0.59 19.28 -6.12
CA GLU A 514 -0.94 20.23 -7.19
C GLU A 514 -1.41 19.49 -8.44
N ARG A 515 -0.78 18.36 -8.78
CA ARG A 515 -1.21 17.53 -9.91
C ARG A 515 -2.62 16.95 -9.72
N ASN A 516 -2.99 16.56 -8.50
CA ASN A 516 -4.37 16.15 -8.19
C ASN A 516 -5.34 17.33 -8.30
N ALA A 517 -4.97 18.51 -7.80
CA ALA A 517 -5.79 19.71 -7.90
C ALA A 517 -5.97 20.18 -9.35
N GLU A 518 -4.92 20.18 -10.17
CA GLU A 518 -4.97 20.44 -11.61
C GLU A 518 -5.93 19.49 -12.32
N PHE A 519 -5.88 18.19 -11.98
CA PHE A 519 -6.82 17.20 -12.51
C PHE A 519 -8.27 17.56 -12.14
N LEU A 520 -8.54 17.92 -10.87
CA LEU A 520 -9.89 18.28 -10.41
C LEU A 520 -10.42 19.61 -11.00
N ARG A 521 -9.53 20.54 -11.36
CA ARG A 521 -9.86 21.76 -12.11
C ARG A 521 -10.09 21.49 -13.60
N GLY A 522 -9.42 20.47 -14.12
CA GLY A 522 -9.37 20.14 -15.54
C GLY A 522 -10.71 19.76 -16.16
N PHE A 523 -10.70 19.62 -17.49
CA PHE A 523 -11.87 19.18 -18.25
C PHE A 523 -12.31 17.77 -17.83
N ASP A 524 -11.35 16.87 -17.65
CA ASP A 524 -11.59 15.44 -17.34
C ASP A 524 -11.89 15.14 -15.87
N ALA A 525 -12.01 16.17 -15.01
CA ALA A 525 -12.33 15.95 -13.60
C ALA A 525 -13.69 15.24 -13.45
N PRO A 526 -13.83 14.35 -12.44
CA PRO A 526 -15.02 13.55 -12.26
C PRO A 526 -16.26 14.40 -11.94
N ASP A 527 -17.42 13.93 -12.36
CA ASP A 527 -18.71 14.57 -12.07
C ASP A 527 -19.06 14.46 -10.59
N PHE A 528 -18.61 13.38 -9.95
CA PHE A 528 -18.82 13.09 -8.53
C PHE A 528 -17.52 12.82 -7.78
N LEU A 529 -17.51 13.19 -6.51
CA LEU A 529 -16.47 12.78 -5.57
C LEU A 529 -17.13 12.12 -4.38
N LEU A 530 -16.75 10.87 -4.10
CA LEU A 530 -17.05 10.24 -2.83
C LEU A 530 -15.94 10.61 -1.86
N GLN A 531 -16.29 11.09 -0.66
CA GLN A 531 -15.27 11.57 0.27
C GLN A 531 -15.50 11.05 1.68
N ARG A 532 -14.40 10.63 2.29
CA ARG A 532 -14.29 10.43 3.72
C ARG A 532 -12.96 10.97 4.20
N LEU A 533 -13.01 11.87 5.17
CA LEU A 533 -11.81 12.52 5.68
C LEU A 533 -11.19 11.63 6.77
N THR A 534 -10.12 10.94 6.41
CA THR A 534 -9.33 10.09 7.29
C THR A 534 -7.86 10.44 7.18
N ALA A 535 -7.11 10.15 8.24
CA ALA A 535 -5.67 10.23 8.24
C ALA A 535 -5.09 8.97 8.88
N ILE A 536 -3.94 8.53 8.37
CA ILE A 536 -3.12 7.52 9.04
C ILE A 536 -2.24 8.17 10.11
N ASP A 537 -1.76 7.38 11.06
CA ASP A 537 -0.76 7.79 12.07
C ASP A 537 -1.15 9.01 12.92
N SER A 538 -2.44 9.25 13.13
CA SER A 538 -2.95 10.40 13.90
C SER A 538 -2.50 11.76 13.32
N ARG A 539 -2.40 11.86 12.00
CA ARG A 539 -2.11 13.11 11.29
C ARG A 539 -3.31 14.04 11.28
N TYR A 540 -3.05 15.31 11.02
CA TYR A 540 -4.10 16.28 10.72
C TYR A 540 -4.73 15.95 9.37
N ALA A 541 -5.96 15.43 9.34
CA ALA A 541 -6.53 14.78 8.16
C ALA A 541 -6.49 15.59 6.84
N PRO A 542 -6.67 16.92 6.83
CA PRO A 542 -6.57 17.72 5.61
C PRO A 542 -5.20 17.70 4.95
N CYS A 543 -4.14 17.32 5.67
CA CYS A 543 -2.78 17.30 5.12
C CYS A 543 -2.48 16.10 4.20
N THR A 544 -3.40 15.13 4.12
CA THR A 544 -3.22 13.94 3.29
C THR A 544 -3.19 14.31 1.81
N ASP A 545 -4.17 15.07 1.33
CA ASP A 545 -4.18 15.65 -0.02
C ASP A 545 -4.89 17.00 -0.03
N THR A 546 -4.21 18.00 0.52
CA THR A 546 -4.76 19.31 0.85
C THR A 546 -5.35 20.05 -0.34
N GLU A 547 -4.60 20.13 -1.44
CA GLU A 547 -4.98 20.92 -2.60
C GLU A 547 -6.21 20.31 -3.28
N ALA A 548 -6.29 18.98 -3.37
CA ALA A 548 -7.50 18.29 -3.84
C ALA A 548 -8.69 18.48 -2.88
N PHE A 549 -8.44 18.46 -1.58
CA PHE A 549 -9.48 18.71 -0.57
C PHE A 549 -10.01 20.15 -0.66
N VAL A 550 -9.16 21.15 -0.91
CA VAL A 550 -9.59 22.53 -1.14
C VAL A 550 -10.44 22.64 -2.41
N GLU A 551 -10.07 21.97 -3.50
CA GLU A 551 -10.89 21.93 -4.72
C GLU A 551 -12.27 21.31 -4.48
N LEU A 552 -12.36 20.27 -3.64
CA LEU A 552 -13.64 19.71 -3.21
C LEU A 552 -14.50 20.77 -2.51
N LEU A 553 -13.95 21.47 -1.51
CA LEU A 553 -14.70 22.47 -0.72
C LEU A 553 -15.21 23.64 -1.56
N VAL A 554 -14.45 24.06 -2.58
CA VAL A 554 -14.79 25.23 -3.40
C VAL A 554 -15.69 24.85 -4.58
N ASN A 555 -15.36 23.77 -5.30
CA ASN A 555 -15.90 23.48 -6.63
C ASN A 555 -16.87 22.29 -6.68
N TYR A 556 -17.16 21.66 -5.54
CA TYR A 556 -18.18 20.60 -5.43
C TYR A 556 -19.21 20.96 -4.35
N SER A 557 -20.40 20.39 -4.48
CA SER A 557 -21.52 20.57 -3.55
C SER A 557 -21.92 19.22 -2.96
N PRO A 558 -22.06 19.09 -1.63
CA PRO A 558 -22.47 17.84 -1.01
C PRO A 558 -23.93 17.52 -1.35
N ARG A 559 -24.23 16.23 -1.55
CA ARG A 559 -25.56 15.73 -1.96
C ARG A 559 -26.24 14.93 -0.86
N PHE A 560 -25.58 13.91 -0.33
CA PHE A 560 -26.05 13.10 0.78
C PHE A 560 -24.89 12.25 1.31
N ALA A 561 -25.07 11.66 2.50
CA ALA A 561 -24.15 10.67 3.03
C ALA A 561 -24.71 9.25 2.90
N GLU A 562 -23.84 8.29 2.61
CA GLU A 562 -24.14 6.86 2.57
C GLU A 562 -22.93 6.09 3.13
N ARG A 563 -23.15 5.23 4.13
CA ARG A 563 -22.10 4.40 4.76
C ARG A 563 -20.84 5.20 5.21
N SER A 564 -21.04 6.34 5.86
CA SER A 564 -19.98 7.27 6.31
C SER A 564 -19.21 8.00 5.21
N PHE A 565 -19.63 7.88 3.96
CA PHE A 565 -19.09 8.67 2.86
C PHE A 565 -20.07 9.78 2.50
N LEU A 566 -19.53 10.96 2.25
CA LEU A 566 -20.28 12.08 1.71
C LEU A 566 -20.10 12.06 0.19
N LEU A 567 -21.21 12.02 -0.55
CA LEU A 567 -21.20 12.16 -2.00
C LEU A 567 -21.28 13.64 -2.37
N TRP A 568 -20.39 14.08 -3.24
CA TRP A 568 -20.31 15.44 -3.73
C TRP A 568 -20.51 15.46 -5.24
N GLU A 569 -21.23 16.46 -5.74
CA GLU A 569 -21.46 16.68 -7.17
C GLU A 569 -20.73 17.94 -7.61
N ARG A 570 -20.08 17.88 -8.77
CA ARG A 570 -19.33 18.98 -9.34
C ARG A 570 -20.25 20.16 -9.64
N LYS A 571 -19.86 21.37 -9.23
CA LYS A 571 -20.63 22.58 -9.51
C LYS A 571 -20.62 22.92 -11.01
N PRO A 572 -21.69 23.54 -11.53
CA PRO A 572 -21.72 24.00 -12.91
C PRO A 572 -20.62 25.03 -13.18
N ALA A 573 -20.20 25.14 -14.43
CA ALA A 573 -19.07 25.97 -14.83
C ALA A 573 -19.15 27.44 -14.37
N SER A 574 -20.37 27.99 -14.33
CA SER A 574 -20.67 29.36 -13.89
C SER A 574 -20.46 29.62 -12.40
N GLU A 575 -20.46 28.58 -11.58
CA GLU A 575 -20.33 28.67 -10.12
C GLU A 575 -18.94 28.30 -9.61
N ARG A 576 -18.11 27.70 -10.47
CA ARG A 576 -16.73 27.32 -10.13
C ARG A 576 -15.86 28.57 -9.96
N ARG A 577 -15.03 28.57 -8.93
CA ARG A 577 -14.15 29.70 -8.57
C ARG A 577 -12.79 29.17 -8.12
N ALA A 578 -11.78 30.03 -8.19
CA ALA A 578 -10.50 29.78 -7.55
C ALA A 578 -10.54 30.31 -6.11
N LEU A 579 -9.88 29.61 -5.19
CA LEU A 579 -9.69 30.10 -3.83
C LEU A 579 -8.66 31.24 -3.85
N ALA A 580 -9.07 32.44 -3.44
CA ALA A 580 -8.18 33.57 -3.27
C ALA A 580 -7.47 33.50 -1.90
N ARG A 581 -6.22 33.96 -1.86
CA ARG A 581 -5.36 33.92 -0.67
C ARG A 581 -4.82 35.30 -0.40
N LYS A 582 -4.88 35.72 0.87
CA LYS A 582 -4.30 36.99 1.31
C LYS A 582 -3.43 36.75 2.54
N ASP A 583 -2.16 37.15 2.48
CA ASP A 583 -1.26 37.04 3.62
C ASP A 583 -1.73 37.90 4.79
N LEU A 584 -1.72 37.32 5.99
CA LEU A 584 -2.09 37.98 7.24
C LEU A 584 -0.89 38.16 8.16
N LEU A 585 -0.09 37.10 8.34
CA LEU A 585 1.02 37.06 9.29
C LEU A 585 2.13 36.15 8.76
N GLU A 586 3.37 36.55 8.98
CA GLU A 586 4.54 35.67 8.87
C GLU A 586 5.44 35.92 10.10
N ARG A 587 5.70 34.87 10.90
CA ARG A 587 6.42 34.99 12.16
C ARG A 587 7.25 33.74 12.44
N ASP A 588 8.47 33.94 12.93
CA ASP A 588 9.29 32.87 13.48
C ASP A 588 8.86 32.61 14.93
N LEU A 589 8.47 31.36 15.24
CA LEU A 589 8.03 30.92 16.57
C LEU A 589 9.01 29.88 17.12
N ALA A 590 9.26 29.93 18.43
CA ALA A 590 9.97 28.84 19.09
C ALA A 590 9.07 27.59 19.17
N PHE A 591 9.67 26.40 19.13
CA PHE A 591 8.91 25.17 19.37
C PHE A 591 8.25 25.20 20.75
N GLY A 592 6.95 24.90 20.80
CA GLY A 592 6.13 24.96 22.02
C GLY A 592 5.45 26.30 22.30
N GLU A 593 5.81 27.38 21.57
CA GLU A 593 5.17 28.70 21.67
C GLU A 593 3.77 28.67 21.03
N TRP A 594 2.77 29.18 21.74
CA TRP A 594 1.41 29.34 21.21
C TRP A 594 1.29 30.60 20.35
N LEU A 595 0.76 30.45 19.15
CA LEU A 595 0.26 31.54 18.32
C LEU A 595 -1.23 31.73 18.59
N ASP A 596 -1.58 32.88 19.15
CA ASP A 596 -2.97 33.30 19.36
C ASP A 596 -3.61 33.69 18.01
N LEU A 597 -4.79 33.14 17.74
CA LEU A 597 -5.56 33.37 16.50
C LEU A 597 -6.80 34.24 16.74
N THR A 598 -7.02 34.73 17.97
CA THR A 598 -8.23 35.47 18.36
C THR A 598 -8.47 36.71 17.51
N GLU A 599 -7.40 37.37 17.02
CA GLU A 599 -7.48 38.53 16.11
C GLU A 599 -8.26 38.22 14.81
N TRP A 600 -8.14 36.99 14.30
CA TRP A 600 -8.74 36.56 13.04
C TRP A 600 -9.91 35.59 13.25
N HIS A 601 -10.48 35.55 14.44
CA HIS A 601 -11.62 34.69 14.75
C HIS A 601 -12.79 34.94 13.78
N GLY A 602 -13.45 33.85 13.37
CA GLY A 602 -14.54 33.89 12.39
C GLY A 602 -14.10 33.99 10.92
N GLN A 603 -12.82 34.25 10.63
CA GLN A 603 -12.30 34.23 9.26
C GLN A 603 -11.88 32.82 8.85
N ASP A 604 -11.93 32.56 7.55
CA ASP A 604 -11.38 31.34 6.99
C ASP A 604 -9.88 31.52 6.79
N LEU A 605 -9.10 30.66 7.42
CA LEU A 605 -7.65 30.78 7.57
C LEU A 605 -6.95 29.55 7.01
N GLY A 606 -5.87 29.78 6.29
CA GLY A 606 -4.87 28.80 5.92
C GLY A 606 -3.60 29.05 6.73
N PHE A 607 -2.78 28.02 6.89
CA PHE A 607 -1.48 28.15 7.51
C PHE A 607 -0.44 27.24 6.86
N SER A 608 0.81 27.67 6.88
CA SER A 608 1.96 26.81 6.57
C SER A 608 3.06 27.06 7.59
N VAL A 609 3.89 26.05 7.83
CA VAL A 609 5.02 26.11 8.74
C VAL A 609 6.25 25.55 8.05
N GLN A 610 7.28 26.38 7.90
CA GLN A 610 8.59 25.95 7.43
C GLN A 610 9.42 25.48 8.63
N VAL A 611 9.77 24.19 8.63
CA VAL A 611 10.58 23.56 9.68
C VAL A 611 11.90 23.11 9.08
N ASN A 612 12.98 23.82 9.45
CA ASN A 612 14.31 23.52 8.94
C ASN A 612 15.00 22.43 9.76
N ALA A 613 15.48 21.37 9.11
CA ALA A 613 16.29 20.34 9.76
C ALA A 613 17.71 20.86 10.05
N SER A 614 18.23 20.54 11.25
CA SER A 614 19.63 20.75 11.62
C SER A 614 20.56 19.79 10.86
N LEU A 615 21.88 19.96 10.97
CA LEU A 615 22.84 18.99 10.41
C LEU A 615 22.63 17.58 10.99
N GLN A 616 22.31 17.50 12.29
CA GLN A 616 21.98 16.25 12.96
C GLN A 616 20.70 15.64 12.39
N GLY A 617 19.64 16.44 12.22
CA GLY A 617 18.38 15.99 11.63
C GLY A 617 18.53 15.48 10.20
N ARG A 618 19.36 16.15 9.38
CA ARG A 618 19.69 15.69 8.02
C ARG A 618 20.43 14.35 8.03
N ALA A 619 21.43 14.19 8.89
CA ALA A 619 22.17 12.93 9.02
C ALA A 619 21.24 11.79 9.46
N ARG A 620 20.35 12.04 10.42
CA ARG A 620 19.34 11.08 10.86
C ARG A 620 18.38 10.71 9.72
N ALA A 621 17.87 11.69 8.98
CA ALA A 621 16.95 11.44 7.86
C ALA A 621 17.57 10.56 6.77
N VAL A 622 18.89 10.67 6.53
CA VAL A 622 19.63 9.79 5.60
C VAL A 622 19.82 8.40 6.18
N LEU A 623 20.40 8.29 7.38
CA LEU A 623 20.81 7.01 7.98
C LEU A 623 19.65 6.18 8.54
N ALA A 624 18.58 6.84 8.97
CA ALA A 624 17.42 6.24 9.61
C ALA A 624 16.13 6.81 8.99
N ALA A 625 15.36 7.57 9.77
CA ALA A 625 14.13 8.20 9.35
C ALA A 625 14.03 9.64 9.89
N ALA A 626 13.30 10.50 9.19
CA ALA A 626 13.13 11.90 9.58
C ALA A 626 12.26 12.01 10.85
N ALA A 627 12.67 12.89 11.77
CA ALA A 627 11.93 13.15 13.00
C ALA A 627 10.58 13.84 12.69
N PRO A 628 9.48 13.41 13.34
CA PRO A 628 8.22 14.12 13.26
C PRO A 628 8.22 15.37 14.15
N VAL A 629 7.28 16.26 13.88
CA VAL A 629 6.84 17.33 14.79
C VAL A 629 5.38 17.07 15.16
N GLN A 630 4.89 17.70 16.23
CA GLN A 630 3.48 17.68 16.59
C GLN A 630 2.90 19.06 16.26
N LEU A 631 1.71 19.07 15.66
CA LEU A 631 0.87 20.25 15.53
C LEU A 631 -0.20 20.15 16.60
N GLU A 632 -0.31 21.17 17.45
CA GLU A 632 -1.37 21.25 18.45
C GLU A 632 -2.31 22.40 18.15
N LEU A 633 -3.61 22.12 18.17
CA LEU A 633 -4.68 23.08 17.96
C LEU A 633 -5.55 23.15 19.21
N HIS A 634 -5.72 24.35 19.75
CA HIS A 634 -6.69 24.63 20.81
C HIS A 634 -7.97 25.15 20.16
N LEU A 635 -9.06 24.40 20.28
CA LEU A 635 -10.35 24.69 19.63
C LEU A 635 -11.24 25.61 20.46
N ASP A 636 -12.25 26.20 19.81
CA ASP A 636 -13.24 27.07 20.46
C ASP A 636 -13.99 26.38 21.61
N ASP A 637 -14.20 25.07 21.50
CA ASP A 637 -14.86 24.22 22.49
C ASP A 637 -13.95 23.79 23.66
N GLY A 638 -12.71 24.28 23.71
CA GLY A 638 -11.75 24.00 24.78
C GLY A 638 -10.94 22.71 24.59
N ARG A 639 -11.17 21.94 23.51
CA ARG A 639 -10.37 20.76 23.21
C ARG A 639 -8.99 21.17 22.68
N VAL A 640 -7.97 20.41 23.08
CA VAL A 640 -6.64 20.47 22.46
C VAL A 640 -6.43 19.19 21.69
N HIS A 641 -6.28 19.30 20.37
CA HIS A 641 -5.92 18.18 19.51
C HIS A 641 -4.43 18.24 19.20
N SER A 642 -3.75 17.10 19.33
CA SER A 642 -2.34 16.93 18.94
C SER A 642 -2.26 16.01 17.74
N PHE A 643 -1.61 16.48 16.69
CA PHE A 643 -1.48 15.78 15.42
C PHE A 643 -0.01 15.55 15.10
N ARG A 644 0.29 14.31 14.76
CA ARG A 644 1.61 13.97 14.27
C ARG A 644 1.80 14.53 12.87
N MET A 645 2.84 15.32 12.66
CA MET A 645 3.15 15.97 11.40
C MET A 645 4.60 15.74 10.99
N PHE A 646 4.89 15.91 9.71
CA PHE A 646 6.26 15.97 9.21
C PHE A 646 6.51 17.33 8.57
N PRO A 647 7.74 17.86 8.64
CA PRO A 647 8.08 19.17 8.09
C PRO A 647 7.54 19.42 6.68
N SER A 648 7.73 18.46 5.76
CA SER A 648 7.30 18.60 4.36
C SER A 648 5.78 18.72 4.16
N LEU A 649 4.96 18.26 5.11
CA LEU A 649 3.49 18.43 5.03
C LEU A 649 3.06 19.81 5.52
N LEU A 650 3.81 20.39 6.47
CA LEU A 650 3.53 21.71 7.02
C LEU A 650 4.01 22.85 6.12
N GLU A 651 5.01 22.63 5.28
CA GLU A 651 5.53 23.65 4.35
C GLU A 651 4.49 24.17 3.34
N HIS A 652 3.38 23.45 3.19
CA HIS A 652 2.29 23.81 2.29
C HIS A 652 1.09 24.35 3.06
N GLU A 653 0.30 25.19 2.41
CA GLU A 653 -0.85 25.84 3.04
C GLU A 653 -1.97 24.82 3.32
N LEU A 654 -2.25 24.60 4.60
CA LEU A 654 -3.29 23.74 5.13
C LEU A 654 -4.49 24.57 5.60
N PRO A 655 -5.73 24.10 5.46
CA PRO A 655 -6.88 24.75 6.09
C PRO A 655 -6.75 24.67 7.62
N LEU A 656 -6.79 25.83 8.27
CA LEU A 656 -6.72 25.98 9.72
C LEU A 656 -8.09 26.27 10.33
N SER A 657 -8.82 27.22 9.73
CA SER A 657 -10.14 27.68 10.16
C SER A 657 -11.01 27.75 8.90
N PRO A 658 -12.13 27.01 8.79
CA PRO A 658 -12.55 25.89 9.64
C PRO A 658 -11.44 24.83 9.84
N THR A 659 -11.40 24.24 11.04
CA THR A 659 -10.57 23.06 11.33
C THR A 659 -11.33 21.80 10.96
N PHE A 660 -10.66 20.85 10.29
CA PHE A 660 -11.25 19.57 9.94
C PHE A 660 -10.48 18.42 10.59
N VAL A 661 -10.89 18.04 11.81
CA VAL A 661 -10.23 16.93 12.54
C VAL A 661 -10.65 15.57 11.97
N GLY A 662 -11.88 15.44 11.52
CA GLY A 662 -12.39 14.27 10.83
C GLY A 662 -13.69 14.54 10.07
N GLN A 663 -14.43 13.47 9.76
CA GLN A 663 -15.63 13.55 8.93
C GLN A 663 -16.76 14.40 9.58
N GLN A 664 -16.83 14.45 10.90
CA GLN A 664 -17.85 15.25 11.61
C GLN A 664 -17.68 16.75 11.34
N GLU A 665 -16.45 17.27 11.36
CA GLU A 665 -16.16 18.67 11.08
C GLU A 665 -16.45 19.04 9.62
N VAL A 666 -16.28 18.11 8.67
CA VAL A 666 -16.70 18.32 7.28
C VAL A 666 -18.21 18.49 7.16
N ILE A 667 -18.97 17.66 7.89
CA ILE A 667 -20.44 17.75 7.93
C ILE A 667 -20.88 19.07 8.57
N GLU A 668 -20.36 19.42 9.74
CA GLU A 668 -20.76 20.66 10.42
C GLU A 668 -20.36 21.91 9.62
N TRP A 669 -19.20 21.91 8.96
CA TRP A 669 -18.84 22.95 7.99
C TRP A 669 -19.85 23.03 6.85
N ALA A 670 -20.22 21.89 6.24
CA ALA A 670 -21.17 21.86 5.14
C ALA A 670 -22.55 22.42 5.54
N LEU A 671 -22.93 22.25 6.81
CA LEU A 671 -24.15 22.78 7.42
C LEU A 671 -24.06 24.23 7.89
N GLY A 672 -22.88 24.85 7.80
CA GLY A 672 -22.62 26.24 8.19
C GLY A 672 -22.30 26.45 9.67
N ASN A 673 -21.88 25.41 10.39
CA ASN A 673 -21.46 25.45 11.79
C ASN A 673 -19.98 25.02 11.94
N PRO A 674 -19.03 25.69 11.28
CA PRO A 674 -17.63 25.28 11.31
C PRO A 674 -17.02 25.35 12.72
N VAL A 675 -16.19 24.37 13.05
CA VAL A 675 -15.32 24.42 14.25
C VAL A 675 -14.08 25.25 13.92
N ARG A 676 -13.69 26.17 14.81
CA ARG A 676 -12.54 27.06 14.60
C ARG A 676 -11.52 26.94 15.75
N PRO A 677 -10.22 27.11 15.47
CA PRO A 677 -9.18 27.10 16.48
C PRO A 677 -8.95 28.50 17.06
N LYS A 678 -8.66 28.57 18.36
CA LYS A 678 -8.24 29.77 19.10
C LYS A 678 -6.74 29.97 19.07
N ALA A 679 -5.97 28.88 19.04
CA ALA A 679 -4.52 28.94 19.02
C ALA A 679 -3.92 27.72 18.32
N LEU A 680 -2.71 27.88 17.78
CA LEU A 680 -1.91 26.78 17.24
C LEU A 680 -0.49 26.82 17.80
N ARG A 681 0.17 25.67 17.89
CA ARG A 681 1.62 25.58 18.12
C ARG A 681 2.23 24.37 17.43
N VAL A 682 3.54 24.46 17.19
CA VAL A 682 4.33 23.33 16.70
C VAL A 682 5.30 22.89 17.80
N VAL A 683 5.34 21.60 18.09
CA VAL A 683 6.15 21.00 19.15
C VAL A 683 7.11 19.97 18.56
N ALA A 684 8.38 20.04 18.92
CA ALA A 684 9.33 18.97 18.68
C ALA A 684 9.44 18.13 19.96
N ALA A 685 9.38 16.81 19.84
CA ALA A 685 9.60 15.95 21.01
C ALA A 685 11.03 16.15 21.56
N PRO A 686 11.24 16.08 22.90
CA PRO A 686 12.52 16.40 23.52
C PRO A 686 13.71 15.66 22.92
N ASP A 687 13.55 14.37 22.61
CA ASP A 687 14.57 13.50 22.01
C ASP A 687 14.99 13.92 20.59
N TYR A 688 14.14 14.71 19.91
CA TYR A 688 14.33 15.16 18.54
C TYR A 688 14.49 16.69 18.42
N ALA A 689 14.49 17.44 19.52
CA ALA A 689 14.64 18.89 19.47
C ALA A 689 15.93 19.33 18.76
N GLY A 690 17.02 18.57 18.95
CA GLY A 690 18.30 18.80 18.26
C GLY A 690 18.29 18.50 16.76
N ASP A 691 17.26 17.84 16.24
CA ASP A 691 17.14 17.53 14.81
C ASP A 691 16.61 18.73 13.99
N PHE A 692 16.16 19.80 14.64
CA PHE A 692 15.58 20.98 14.00
C PHE A 692 16.35 22.28 14.33
N ALA A 693 16.16 23.32 13.52
CA ALA A 693 16.50 24.69 13.89
C ALA A 693 15.67 25.12 15.12
N PRO A 694 16.09 26.14 15.91
CA PRO A 694 15.41 26.49 17.16
C PRO A 694 14.01 27.09 16.96
N THR A 695 13.74 27.63 15.76
CA THR A 695 12.46 28.26 15.41
C THR A 695 11.86 27.64 14.15
N ALA A 696 10.55 27.71 14.05
CA ALA A 696 9.78 27.37 12.87
C ALA A 696 9.07 28.63 12.34
N ARG A 697 9.08 28.83 11.03
CA ARG A 697 8.45 30.00 10.40
C ARG A 697 7.01 29.69 10.06
N VAL A 698 6.08 30.34 10.74
CA VAL A 698 4.64 30.19 10.51
C VAL A 698 4.15 31.32 9.61
N ARG A 699 3.43 30.96 8.55
CA ARG A 699 2.69 31.89 7.68
C ARG A 699 1.20 31.62 7.82
N LEU A 700 0.44 32.66 8.12
CA LEU A 700 -1.02 32.66 8.19
C LEU A 700 -1.59 33.41 6.99
N THR A 701 -2.61 32.82 6.37
CA THR A 701 -3.29 33.38 5.21
C THR A 701 -4.79 33.41 5.44
N ARG A 702 -5.47 34.39 4.87
CA ARG A 702 -6.93 34.41 4.74
C ARG A 702 -7.29 33.67 3.46
N LEU A 703 -8.21 32.70 3.60
CA LEU A 703 -8.81 31.98 2.49
C LEU A 703 -10.12 32.68 2.10
N GLU A 704 -10.26 33.07 0.85
CA GLU A 704 -11.43 33.76 0.33
C GLU A 704 -12.11 32.90 -0.75
N GLY A 705 -13.42 32.66 -0.59
CA GLY A 705 -14.24 31.91 -1.56
C GLY A 705 -14.85 30.62 -1.04
N LEU A 706 -14.61 30.24 0.23
CA LEU A 706 -15.36 29.14 0.85
C LEU A 706 -16.83 29.57 1.08
N PRO A 707 -17.80 28.68 0.82
CA PRO A 707 -19.20 28.96 1.11
C PRO A 707 -19.46 29.01 2.63
N SER A 708 -20.35 29.90 3.06
CA SER A 708 -20.81 29.95 4.45
C SER A 708 -21.67 28.74 4.84
N ARG A 709 -22.37 28.14 3.87
CA ARG A 709 -23.07 26.87 3.96
C ARG A 709 -22.97 26.16 2.61
N ALA A 710 -22.41 24.95 2.60
CA ALA A 710 -22.19 24.20 1.36
C ALA A 710 -23.38 23.28 1.01
N PHE A 711 -24.07 22.75 2.02
CA PHE A 711 -25.18 21.82 1.82
C PHE A 711 -26.52 22.54 1.70
N ALA A 712 -27.18 22.35 0.55
CA ALA A 712 -28.47 22.97 0.25
C ALA A 712 -29.68 22.16 0.77
N GLY A 713 -29.50 20.89 1.13
CA GLY A 713 -30.58 20.03 1.62
C GLY A 713 -30.93 20.26 3.09
N GLU A 714 -31.83 19.41 3.59
CA GLU A 714 -32.26 19.42 4.99
C GLU A 714 -31.13 18.99 5.92
N PRO A 715 -30.70 19.81 6.91
CA PRO A 715 -29.53 19.51 7.74
C PRO A 715 -29.50 18.11 8.36
N ASP A 716 -30.68 17.61 8.74
CA ASP A 716 -30.87 16.30 9.36
C ASP A 716 -30.52 15.12 8.43
N GLU A 717 -30.55 15.32 7.11
CA GLU A 717 -30.13 14.29 6.14
C GLU A 717 -28.66 13.95 6.25
N LEU A 718 -27.83 14.98 6.46
CA LEU A 718 -26.41 14.78 6.71
C LEU A 718 -26.17 14.42 8.17
N ARG A 719 -26.79 15.11 9.13
CA ARG A 719 -26.55 14.93 10.58
C ARG A 719 -26.94 13.58 11.14
N TRP A 720 -27.88 12.87 10.53
CA TRP A 720 -28.37 11.60 11.05
C TRP A 720 -28.24 10.45 10.05
N SER A 721 -27.31 10.57 9.09
CA SER A 721 -27.08 9.59 8.02
C SER A 721 -26.75 8.16 8.48
N MET A 722 -26.34 8.00 9.73
CA MET A 722 -26.05 6.72 10.39
C MET A 722 -27.30 6.02 10.96
N PHE A 723 -28.44 6.72 11.02
CA PHE A 723 -29.72 6.18 11.46
C PHE A 723 -30.65 5.99 10.26
N THR A 724 -31.44 4.92 10.30
CA THR A 724 -32.49 4.70 9.31
C THR A 724 -33.66 5.65 9.57
N GLU A 725 -34.01 5.82 10.85
CA GLU A 725 -35.00 6.80 11.32
C GLU A 725 -34.31 8.03 11.92
N ARG A 726 -34.84 9.22 11.65
CA ARG A 726 -34.25 10.48 12.14
C ARG A 726 -34.74 10.80 13.55
N PRO A 727 -33.87 11.21 14.48
CA PRO A 727 -34.30 11.68 15.79
C PRO A 727 -35.04 13.01 15.65
N THR A 728 -36.15 13.17 16.38
CA THR A 728 -36.88 14.43 16.50
C THR A 728 -36.17 15.42 17.42
N SER A 729 -35.43 14.92 18.41
CA SER A 729 -34.56 15.75 19.24
C SER A 729 -33.44 14.91 19.86
N VAL A 730 -32.33 15.58 20.14
CA VAL A 730 -31.16 15.00 20.81
C VAL A 730 -30.77 15.91 21.96
N ARG A 731 -30.75 15.36 23.17
CA ARG A 731 -30.18 16.00 24.36
C ARG A 731 -28.96 15.20 24.77
N ALA A 732 -27.77 15.73 24.53
CA ALA A 732 -26.53 15.11 24.97
C ALA A 732 -25.56 16.21 25.41
N SER A 733 -24.86 15.97 26.51
CA SER A 733 -23.82 16.87 27.00
C SER A 733 -22.53 16.71 26.18
N PRO A 734 -21.78 17.79 25.94
CA PRO A 734 -22.02 18.81 24.92
C PRO A 734 -21.56 18.40 23.51
N HIS A 735 -21.03 17.19 23.32
CA HIS A 735 -20.32 16.83 22.09
C HIS A 735 -20.81 15.52 21.51
N LEU A 736 -21.67 15.63 20.51
CA LEU A 736 -21.99 14.51 19.62
C LEU A 736 -20.73 14.19 18.82
N ARG A 737 -20.22 12.97 18.96
CA ARG A 737 -19.03 12.53 18.23
C ARG A 737 -19.43 11.41 17.30
N ARG A 738 -19.11 11.55 16.01
CA ARG A 738 -19.17 10.43 15.09
C ARG A 738 -17.88 9.64 15.14
N GLU A 739 -18.03 8.34 15.28
CA GLU A 739 -16.91 7.42 15.17
C GLU A 739 -17.31 6.17 14.43
N ARG A 740 -16.28 5.47 13.94
CA ARG A 740 -16.43 4.19 13.27
C ARG A 740 -16.04 3.06 14.21
N PHE A 741 -16.98 2.16 14.49
CA PHE A 741 -16.70 0.89 15.14
C PHE A 741 -16.85 -0.24 14.12
N GLY A 742 -15.71 -0.83 13.75
CA GLY A 742 -15.66 -1.78 12.64
C GLY A 742 -16.05 -1.12 11.32
N GLU A 743 -17.24 -1.43 10.80
CA GLU A 743 -17.76 -0.91 9.53
C GLU A 743 -18.92 0.06 9.67
N ARG A 744 -19.37 0.27 10.92
CA ARG A 744 -20.56 1.05 11.19
C ARG A 744 -20.16 2.47 11.54
N GLU A 745 -20.85 3.41 10.93
CA GLU A 745 -20.92 4.76 11.45
C GLU A 745 -21.76 4.74 12.72
N THR A 746 -21.26 5.40 13.75
CA THR A 746 -21.93 5.41 15.03
C THR A 746 -21.94 6.82 15.60
N LEU A 747 -23.00 7.12 16.34
CA LEU A 747 -23.11 8.32 17.15
C LEU A 747 -22.70 8.00 18.58
N VAL A 748 -21.57 8.51 19.03
CA VAL A 748 -21.14 8.44 20.42
C VAL A 748 -21.87 9.52 21.21
N VAL A 749 -22.50 9.11 22.31
CA VAL A 749 -23.18 9.97 23.27
C VAL A 749 -22.71 9.65 24.68
N TYR A 750 -22.47 10.69 25.47
CA TYR A 750 -22.07 10.57 26.87
C TYR A 750 -23.30 10.65 27.78
N ALA A 751 -23.22 10.06 28.97
CA ALA A 751 -24.23 10.24 29.99
C ALA A 751 -24.16 11.66 30.60
N PRO A 752 -25.30 12.29 30.93
CA PRO A 752 -26.65 11.92 30.53
C PRO A 752 -26.92 12.28 29.06
N SER A 753 -27.61 11.38 28.33
CA SER A 753 -28.09 11.65 26.98
C SER A 753 -29.46 11.05 26.68
N GLU A 754 -30.19 11.64 25.73
CA GLU A 754 -31.46 11.19 25.18
C GLU A 754 -31.50 11.42 23.66
N LEU A 755 -31.82 10.37 22.91
CA LEU A 755 -32.20 10.41 21.49
C LEU A 755 -33.70 10.11 21.38
N ARG A 756 -34.48 11.03 20.82
CA ARG A 756 -35.95 10.93 20.77
C ARG A 756 -36.40 10.70 19.33
N PHE A 757 -37.32 9.77 19.11
CA PHE A 757 -37.85 9.41 17.80
C PHE A 757 -39.38 9.39 17.86
N ARG A 758 -40.04 10.19 17.04
CA ARG A 758 -41.51 10.25 17.02
C ARG A 758 -42.11 9.02 16.36
N VAL A 759 -43.18 8.50 16.96
CA VAL A 759 -43.92 7.34 16.50
C VAL A 759 -45.42 7.67 16.52
N GLU A 760 -46.09 7.40 15.41
CA GLU A 760 -47.54 7.56 15.29
C GLU A 760 -48.28 6.34 15.88
N PRO A 761 -49.61 6.40 16.10
CA PRO A 761 -50.35 5.25 16.62
C PRO A 761 -50.21 4.01 15.72
N GLY A 762 -49.85 2.87 16.31
CA GLY A 762 -49.60 1.65 15.55
C GLY A 762 -48.81 0.59 16.33
N ARG A 763 -48.51 -0.53 15.66
CA ARG A 763 -47.64 -1.58 16.18
C ARG A 763 -46.28 -1.46 15.51
N TYR A 764 -45.22 -1.40 16.29
CA TYR A 764 -43.86 -1.15 15.80
C TYR A 764 -42.88 -2.18 16.31
N ARG A 765 -41.82 -2.39 15.54
CA ARG A 765 -40.61 -3.09 15.95
C ARG A 765 -39.46 -2.07 16.01
N LEU A 766 -38.93 -1.85 17.22
CA LEU A 766 -37.67 -1.15 17.43
C LEU A 766 -36.53 -2.12 17.14
N ARG A 767 -35.56 -1.68 16.34
CA ARG A 767 -34.24 -2.29 16.20
C ARG A 767 -33.17 -1.21 16.30
N ALA A 768 -32.14 -1.44 17.09
CA ALA A 768 -30.96 -0.60 17.15
C ALA A 768 -29.76 -1.44 17.58
N LEU A 769 -28.57 -0.88 17.38
CA LEU A 769 -27.35 -1.42 17.96
C LEU A 769 -26.73 -0.40 18.89
N VAL A 770 -26.32 -0.90 20.04
CA VAL A 770 -25.61 -0.14 21.05
C VAL A 770 -24.33 -0.86 21.42
N GLY A 771 -23.26 -0.11 21.63
CA GLY A 771 -22.02 -0.66 22.17
C GLY A 771 -21.23 0.38 22.92
N VAL A 772 -20.11 -0.07 23.47
CA VAL A 772 -19.21 0.74 24.28
C VAL A 772 -17.83 0.76 23.61
N GLY A 773 -17.16 1.91 23.62
CA GLY A 773 -15.83 2.07 23.05
C GLY A 773 -14.72 1.85 24.08
N GLU A 774 -13.49 1.58 23.60
CA GLU A 774 -12.36 1.21 24.47
C GLU A 774 -12.03 2.24 25.56
N TRP A 775 -12.36 3.52 25.33
CA TRP A 775 -12.18 4.59 26.30
C TRP A 775 -12.87 4.33 27.64
N SER A 776 -13.97 3.57 27.66
CA SER A 776 -14.71 3.29 28.89
C SER A 776 -13.97 2.31 29.81
N TRP A 777 -12.97 1.56 29.35
CA TRP A 777 -12.23 0.61 30.20
C TRP A 777 -10.70 0.61 30.08
N LYS A 778 -10.13 1.15 29.00
CA LYS A 778 -8.67 1.23 28.80
C LYS A 778 -8.05 2.58 29.18
N SER A 779 -8.86 3.64 29.31
CA SER A 779 -8.35 4.96 29.66
C SER A 779 -8.06 5.08 31.17
N SER A 780 -7.31 6.11 31.57
CA SER A 780 -7.20 6.53 32.98
C SER A 780 -8.52 6.98 33.59
N GLU A 781 -9.53 7.18 32.74
CA GLU A 781 -10.85 7.76 32.95
C GLU A 781 -11.95 6.70 32.69
N ARG A 782 -11.74 5.49 33.23
CA ARG A 782 -12.67 4.36 33.05
C ARG A 782 -13.99 4.56 33.81
N THR A 783 -15.08 4.09 33.22
CA THR A 783 -16.43 4.15 33.79
C THR A 783 -16.56 3.38 35.11
N ASP A 784 -17.52 3.78 35.94
CA ASP A 784 -17.99 3.03 37.10
C ASP A 784 -19.24 2.17 36.84
N GLY A 785 -19.63 2.10 35.56
CA GLY A 785 -20.78 1.41 35.02
C GLY A 785 -22.00 2.32 34.93
N PHE A 786 -22.78 2.23 33.85
CA PHE A 786 -23.89 3.16 33.55
C PHE A 786 -25.11 2.43 32.99
N SER A 787 -26.28 3.08 33.00
CA SER A 787 -27.54 2.48 32.51
C SER A 787 -27.88 3.00 31.12
N VAL A 788 -28.30 2.09 30.24
CA VAL A 788 -28.83 2.42 28.92
C VAL A 788 -30.23 1.86 28.81
N GLU A 789 -31.14 2.68 28.31
CA GLU A 789 -32.56 2.34 28.24
C GLU A 789 -33.17 2.78 26.90
N ALA A 790 -34.09 1.97 26.39
CA ALA A 790 -35.03 2.36 25.35
C ALA A 790 -36.45 2.33 25.92
N ARG A 791 -37.18 3.45 25.89
CA ARG A 791 -38.54 3.59 26.44
C ARG A 791 -39.49 4.23 25.43
N PHE A 792 -40.77 3.88 25.46
CA PHE A 792 -41.82 4.62 24.75
C PHE A 792 -42.58 5.54 25.71
N THR A 793 -42.77 6.81 25.35
CA THR A 793 -43.52 7.78 26.17
C THR A 793 -44.98 7.32 26.32
N GLY A 794 -45.45 7.13 27.55
CA GLY A 794 -46.77 6.57 27.84
C GLY A 794 -46.75 5.08 28.24
N ARG A 795 -45.57 4.49 28.40
CA ARG A 795 -45.37 3.18 29.04
C ARG A 795 -44.40 3.35 30.23
N ASP A 796 -44.75 2.76 31.37
CA ASP A 796 -43.92 2.80 32.58
C ASP A 796 -42.69 1.88 32.46
N GLU A 797 -42.86 0.72 31.85
CA GLU A 797 -41.76 -0.24 31.64
C GLU A 797 -40.90 0.10 30.42
N PRO A 798 -39.56 -0.04 30.52
CA PRO A 798 -38.68 0.06 29.36
C PRO A 798 -39.02 -0.98 28.30
N LEU A 799 -38.82 -0.61 27.03
CA LEU A 799 -38.80 -1.56 25.92
C LEU A 799 -37.56 -2.46 26.00
N TRP A 800 -36.45 -1.90 26.48
CA TRP A 800 -35.18 -2.57 26.68
C TRP A 800 -34.34 -1.76 27.68
N GLN A 801 -33.58 -2.44 28.53
CA GLN A 801 -32.65 -1.81 29.46
C GLN A 801 -31.43 -2.70 29.67
N HIS A 802 -30.26 -2.11 29.78
CA HIS A 802 -29.03 -2.80 30.18
C HIS A 802 -28.14 -1.88 31.00
N ASN A 803 -27.56 -2.41 32.07
CA ASN A 803 -26.52 -1.74 32.84
C ASN A 803 -25.16 -2.22 32.34
N PHE A 804 -24.37 -1.33 31.74
CA PHE A 804 -23.02 -1.62 31.24
C PHE A 804 -21.99 -1.42 32.36
N ASP A 805 -21.03 -2.34 32.47
CA ASP A 805 -19.80 -2.16 33.24
C ASP A 805 -18.64 -2.84 32.50
N PRO A 806 -18.15 -2.26 31.38
CA PRO A 806 -17.09 -2.85 30.56
C PRO A 806 -15.73 -2.93 31.28
N ALA A 807 -15.57 -2.18 32.37
CA ALA A 807 -14.37 -2.18 33.21
C ALA A 807 -14.26 -3.50 33.98
N GLN A 808 -15.36 -3.98 34.55
CA GLN A 808 -15.38 -5.24 35.31
C GLN A 808 -15.87 -6.44 34.48
N ARG A 809 -16.79 -6.24 33.53
CA ARG A 809 -17.44 -7.29 32.75
C ARG A 809 -17.01 -7.26 31.29
N GLU A 810 -16.26 -8.25 30.87
CA GLU A 810 -15.78 -8.37 29.50
C GLU A 810 -16.90 -8.56 28.47
N GLU A 811 -18.02 -9.18 28.87
CA GLU A 811 -19.22 -9.33 28.02
C GLU A 811 -19.82 -7.99 27.57
N ASP A 812 -19.66 -6.93 28.37
CA ASP A 812 -20.17 -5.59 28.07
C ASP A 812 -19.32 -4.83 27.05
N ARG A 813 -18.17 -5.40 26.64
CA ARG A 813 -17.33 -4.86 25.57
C ARG A 813 -17.84 -5.26 24.18
N THR A 814 -18.76 -6.22 24.09
CA THR A 814 -19.36 -6.67 22.83
C THR A 814 -20.64 -5.86 22.55
N PRO A 815 -20.87 -5.40 21.30
CA PRO A 815 -22.09 -4.69 20.94
C PRO A 815 -23.35 -5.51 21.18
N ARG A 816 -24.44 -4.86 21.62
CA ARG A 816 -25.73 -5.47 21.90
C ARG A 816 -26.79 -5.01 20.90
N VAL A 817 -27.66 -5.94 20.51
CA VAL A 817 -28.85 -5.65 19.70
C VAL A 817 -29.98 -5.23 20.62
N VAL A 818 -30.49 -4.03 20.43
CA VAL A 818 -31.72 -3.55 21.05
C VAL A 818 -32.88 -3.92 20.13
N GLN A 819 -33.75 -4.82 20.58
CA GLN A 819 -34.92 -5.23 19.80
C GLN A 819 -36.15 -5.37 20.70
N ALA A 820 -37.23 -4.68 20.33
CA ALA A 820 -38.50 -4.75 21.04
C ALA A 820 -39.68 -4.58 20.08
N VAL A 821 -40.81 -5.22 20.39
CA VAL A 821 -42.09 -4.98 19.70
C VAL A 821 -43.03 -4.31 20.69
N PHE A 822 -43.62 -3.19 20.29
CA PHE A 822 -44.53 -2.42 21.14
C PHE A 822 -45.71 -1.87 20.34
N ARG A 823 -46.75 -1.44 21.06
CA ARG A 823 -47.94 -0.82 20.47
C ARG A 823 -48.11 0.58 21.04
N ALA A 824 -48.05 1.58 20.17
CA ALA A 824 -48.37 2.97 20.47
C ALA A 824 -49.88 3.15 20.32
N ARG A 825 -50.59 3.45 21.43
CA ARG A 825 -52.04 3.74 21.40
C ARG A 825 -52.33 5.17 20.93
N GLU A 826 -51.41 6.08 21.23
CA GLU A 826 -51.41 7.48 20.86
C GLU A 826 -50.04 7.84 20.27
N ALA A 827 -49.94 9.00 19.62
CA ALA A 827 -48.66 9.49 19.14
C ALA A 827 -47.73 9.75 20.35
N GLY A 828 -46.47 9.35 20.21
CA GLY A 828 -45.48 9.47 21.28
C GLY A 828 -44.05 9.42 20.74
N GLU A 829 -43.09 9.26 21.63
CA GLU A 829 -41.68 9.14 21.29
C GLU A 829 -41.08 7.85 21.84
N VAL A 830 -40.20 7.23 21.07
CA VAL A 830 -39.21 6.30 21.60
C VAL A 830 -38.00 7.11 22.02
N VAL A 831 -37.59 6.97 23.28
CA VAL A 831 -36.44 7.65 23.89
C VAL A 831 -35.36 6.61 24.15
N LEU A 832 -34.20 6.78 23.52
CA LEU A 832 -32.98 6.04 23.84
C LEU A 832 -32.16 6.90 24.79
N SER A 833 -32.00 6.49 26.04
CA SER A 833 -31.32 7.27 27.07
C SER A 833 -30.11 6.56 27.63
N THR A 834 -29.07 7.33 27.90
CA THR A 834 -27.87 6.91 28.65
C THR A 834 -27.86 7.70 29.95
N SER A 835 -27.81 7.02 31.09
CA SER A 835 -27.86 7.62 32.42
C SER A 835 -26.59 7.30 33.21
N PRO A 836 -26.08 8.24 34.03
CA PRO A 836 -24.86 8.06 34.80
C PRO A 836 -24.89 6.85 35.72
N GLY A 837 -23.70 6.38 36.07
CA GLY A 837 -23.50 5.30 37.02
C GLY A 837 -23.88 5.57 38.47
N PRO A 838 -23.73 4.54 39.35
CA PRO A 838 -24.10 4.62 40.76
C PRO A 838 -23.39 5.72 41.55
N ARG A 839 -22.16 6.10 41.17
CA ARG A 839 -21.43 7.20 41.84
C ARG A 839 -21.68 8.56 41.19
N GLY A 840 -22.47 8.62 40.11
CA GLY A 840 -22.74 9.84 39.35
C GLY A 840 -21.51 10.38 38.61
N ASP A 841 -20.45 9.58 38.49
CA ASP A 841 -19.24 9.93 37.75
C ASP A 841 -19.45 9.63 36.26
N ILE A 842 -19.71 10.67 35.47
CA ILE A 842 -19.97 10.54 34.03
C ILE A 842 -18.70 10.28 33.20
N THR A 843 -17.54 10.21 33.85
CA THR A 843 -16.25 10.04 33.20
C THR A 843 -16.17 8.64 32.57
N GLY A 844 -16.10 8.59 31.25
CA GLY A 844 -16.09 7.32 30.51
C GLY A 844 -17.47 6.66 30.32
N ASP A 845 -18.55 7.27 30.84
CA ASP A 845 -19.94 6.84 30.66
C ASP A 845 -20.43 7.26 29.27
N ALA A 846 -20.19 6.40 28.29
CA ALA A 846 -20.61 6.66 26.92
C ALA A 846 -20.97 5.40 26.18
N VAL A 847 -21.93 5.53 25.29
CA VAL A 847 -22.28 4.51 24.30
C VAL A 847 -22.21 5.09 22.92
N TRP A 848 -22.09 4.20 21.96
CA TRP A 848 -22.35 4.52 20.58
C TRP A 848 -23.63 3.86 20.10
N TRP A 849 -24.40 4.59 19.29
CA TRP A 849 -25.65 4.13 18.67
C TRP A 849 -25.51 4.09 17.15
N THR A 850 -26.15 3.10 16.52
CA THR A 850 -26.24 3.00 15.06
C THR A 850 -27.46 2.16 14.64
N ALA A 851 -27.85 2.27 13.37
CA ALA A 851 -28.90 1.46 12.76
C ALA A 851 -30.22 1.48 13.56
N VAL A 852 -30.61 2.66 14.05
CA VAL A 852 -31.89 2.86 14.75
C VAL A 852 -33.02 2.83 13.73
N GLU A 853 -33.92 1.88 13.90
CA GLU A 853 -35.03 1.54 13.01
C GLU A 853 -36.33 1.35 13.81
N LEU A 854 -37.40 1.99 13.35
CA LEU A 854 -38.76 1.83 13.88
C LEU A 854 -39.67 1.32 12.76
N VAL A 855 -39.72 0.00 12.60
CA VAL A 855 -40.47 -0.62 11.49
C VAL A 855 -41.93 -0.78 11.90
N PRO A 856 -42.89 -0.15 11.18
CA PRO A 856 -44.30 -0.44 11.37
C PRO A 856 -44.57 -1.90 11.03
N LEU A 857 -45.19 -2.63 11.95
CA LEU A 857 -45.72 -3.96 11.68
C LEU A 857 -47.13 -3.75 11.16
N GLU A 858 -47.27 -3.64 9.84
CA GLU A 858 -48.59 -3.62 9.19
C GLU A 858 -49.42 -4.77 9.74
N ALA A 859 -50.68 -4.48 10.09
CA ALA A 859 -51.63 -5.46 10.58
C ALA A 859 -52.09 -6.38 9.44
N ARG A 860 -51.20 -7.21 8.90
CA ARG A 860 -51.59 -8.43 8.17
C ARG A 860 -51.85 -9.53 9.18
N GLU A 861 -52.98 -9.42 9.85
CA GLU A 861 -53.72 -10.50 10.49
C GLU A 861 -55.06 -9.88 10.94
N ARG A 862 -55.99 -9.80 9.99
CA ARG A 862 -57.43 -9.84 10.27
C ARG A 862 -57.96 -11.15 9.76
#